data_AF-A0AAJ0C3N4-F1
#
_entry.id   AF-A0AAJ0C3N4-F1
#
_cell.length_a   1.000
_cell.length_b   1.000
_cell.length_c   1.000
_cell.angle_alpha   90.00
_cell.angle_beta   90.00
_cell.angle_gamma   90.00
#
_symmetry.space_group_name_H-M   'P 1'
#
loop_
_entity.id
_entity.type
_entity.pdbx_description
1 polymer ?
#
loop_
_entity_poly.entity_id
_entity_poly.type
_entity_poly.pdbx_seq_one_letter_code
_entity_poly.pdbx_strand_id
1 'polypeptide(L)'
;MTPPKPKRKPAQSEYKAIAAQYAEAKRIKEAEYANRTPEQVVEEKKRESALERRRQALEASRKAGFEARWWWTVAFWVWMLCIHVVGIGYFTSGFLLTRLVLDEKSSCAVPPLNSSVDILPDWPGKGTVDGGCWHPKTFERAVIILIDALRYDFTVPKEDNAAFHNAFPFLYDTAVQKPHNAFLRPFIADPPTATLQRLKGLTTGTLPTFIDLGSSFAGTAIEEDNVLMQLRDAGKRIVHLGDDTWDSLFPGYFEANMSRPYDSFNVWDLHTVDNGVLEHIFPLMERTDDWDLLIGHFLGVDHAGHRYGPEHPEMTKKLQQMDAFVQQFVETIDDKTLLVVMGDHGMDEKGDHGGESDDEIESTLWMYSSNPIFGRTSREFTTPPATAKIRPVNQIDLVPTLSLLLGIPIPYNNLGQPIEEAFAGLRGDAWDNLAAAARMTAAGIKRYQASYFAARGVEQAPTPGSPAEFWAKAEAVVAKGMPNKNGWAPTYAAFSAYQAETLKVCKSLWARFDLVSMIIGIAIMALGVLVLLVYVSRDEDDDLAVLEDAELDMAERSLELQGVNAGPSTASYHGLNKSLVRAALLGALPGFGAGVAQSFISGEGDWHRGASLGALTSLATVSVALFGAGKSLWDMLPKSFWGWLSVIFTLSQSIGFASNSFTIWEDSILLFFTSTFGVVSALSALRLPSLADRYLAIYHSVLFVILGRLASFSKLCREEQMPYCTSTYYASATSSTSAPWQLAIPFAVFLILPSIVKAYLVPTRSYEGLAPTWIGYVFRAGLFMSAVFWVLDSADNGNWMPELPEKTLKTFSVYVAQLVLGLAVVAGTTAFIWAPPCVSIITTASKSGRAQVTVLGYGNANGARYLLLPLNVLGACFLLSKPMGGGALGLMMWQILSLAEILDLNNLTMETIGPVMLGLLGNFYFFKTGHQAALSSIQWDSAFIPLFTIRYPWSPVVIALNTFAGQILAAVAVPLVVLWKVGPKRKGLLESVSRALGIFVAYFAVESLATMAWAGWLRRHLMLYRVFMPRFMTAAILLLVVDVVGILVALPGVRSNTLAIGEVFGWSE
;
A
#
# COMPACT_ATOMS: atom_id res chain seq x y z
N MET A 1 49.27 36.92 -10.60
CA MET A 1 50.32 35.91 -10.44
C MET A 1 51.07 36.18 -9.15
N THR A 2 50.83 35.37 -8.13
CA THR A 2 51.54 35.33 -6.85
C THR A 2 52.17 33.94 -6.74
N PRO A 3 53.42 33.79 -6.29
CA PRO A 3 54.11 32.50 -6.33
C PRO A 3 53.50 31.53 -5.30
N PRO A 4 53.56 30.21 -5.55
CA PRO A 4 53.04 29.21 -4.64
C PRO A 4 53.89 29.18 -3.36
N LYS A 5 53.23 29.24 -2.19
CA LYS A 5 53.87 28.95 -0.90
C LYS A 5 54.38 27.50 -0.88
N PRO A 6 55.55 27.22 -0.28
CA PRO A 6 56.11 25.88 -0.25
C PRO A 6 55.23 24.94 0.58
N LYS A 7 54.96 23.75 0.04
CA LYS A 7 54.33 22.64 0.77
C LYS A 7 55.18 22.31 2.00
N ARG A 8 54.62 22.49 3.21
CA ARG A 8 55.17 21.93 4.45
C ARG A 8 55.21 20.40 4.32
N LYS A 9 56.40 19.80 4.41
CA LYS A 9 56.57 18.35 4.57
C LYS A 9 55.89 17.90 5.87
N PRO A 10 55.31 16.69 5.95
CA PRO A 10 54.72 16.18 7.19
C PRO A 10 55.78 15.96 8.27
N ALA A 11 55.38 16.17 9.52
CA ALA A 11 56.20 16.15 10.72
C ALA A 11 56.80 14.76 11.02
N GLN A 12 57.96 14.44 10.44
CA GLN A 12 58.80 13.31 10.89
C GLN A 12 59.51 13.58 12.24
N SER A 13 59.59 14.84 12.68
CA SER A 13 60.29 15.21 13.93
C SER A 13 59.44 15.01 15.20
N GLU A 14 58.12 15.21 15.13
CA GLU A 14 57.23 15.03 16.30
C GLU A 14 57.09 13.55 16.69
N TYR A 15 56.97 12.64 15.72
CA TYR A 15 56.87 11.21 16.00
C TYR A 15 58.13 10.68 16.69
N LYS A 16 59.32 11.14 16.27
CA LYS A 16 60.59 10.77 16.91
C LYS A 16 60.73 11.36 18.31
N ALA A 17 60.25 12.58 18.54
CA ALA A 17 60.26 13.21 19.86
C ALA A 17 59.31 12.50 20.84
N ILE A 18 58.10 12.14 20.38
CA ILE A 18 57.11 11.38 21.17
C ILE A 18 57.63 9.97 21.47
N ALA A 19 58.22 9.29 20.48
CA ALA A 19 58.83 7.98 20.69
C ALA A 19 60.00 8.02 21.69
N ALA A 20 60.80 9.09 21.68
CA ALA A 20 61.89 9.29 22.63
C ALA A 20 61.38 9.55 24.05
N GLN A 21 60.35 10.39 24.22
CA GLN A 21 59.72 10.64 25.53
C GLN A 21 59.01 9.41 26.07
N TYR A 22 58.36 8.62 25.22
CA TYR A 22 57.76 7.34 25.62
C TYR A 22 58.84 6.33 26.05
N ALA A 23 59.97 6.28 25.33
CA ALA A 23 61.11 5.45 25.71
C ALA A 23 61.77 5.92 27.03
N GLU A 24 61.78 7.22 27.31
CA GLU A 24 62.27 7.78 28.57
C GLU A 24 61.33 7.50 29.74
N ALA A 25 60.02 7.72 29.58
CA ALA A 25 59.02 7.35 30.57
C ALA A 25 59.01 5.83 30.83
N LYS A 26 59.19 5.01 29.79
CA LYS A 26 59.32 3.55 29.89
C LYS A 26 60.59 3.17 30.67
N ARG A 27 61.74 3.81 30.41
CA ARG A 27 62.98 3.59 31.17
C ARG A 27 62.85 3.98 32.64
N ILE A 28 62.16 5.08 32.96
CA ILE A 28 61.89 5.50 34.35
C ILE A 28 61.00 4.48 35.06
N LYS A 29 59.93 4.03 34.39
CA LYS A 29 59.02 3.01 34.92
C LYS A 29 59.70 1.65 35.09
N GLU A 30 60.58 1.27 34.16
CA GLU A 30 61.41 0.07 34.23
C GLU A 30 62.47 0.16 35.35
N ALA A 31 63.05 1.34 35.59
CA ALA A 31 63.97 1.59 36.71
C ALA A 31 63.26 1.57 38.08
N GLU A 32 62.03 2.09 38.18
CA GLU A 32 61.18 1.92 39.37
C GLU A 32 60.80 0.46 39.59
N TYR A 33 60.55 -0.30 38.52
CA TYR A 33 60.29 -1.74 38.57
C TYR A 33 61.52 -2.55 39.02
N ALA A 34 62.72 -2.12 38.64
CA ALA A 34 63.99 -2.77 39.00
C ALA A 34 64.36 -2.63 40.49
N ASN A 35 63.83 -1.61 41.19
CA ASN A 35 64.03 -1.40 42.63
C ASN A 35 62.98 -2.09 43.53
N ARG A 36 62.02 -2.83 42.96
CA ARG A 36 60.95 -3.53 43.71
C ARG A 36 61.35 -4.97 44.02
N THR A 37 60.93 -5.47 45.18
CA THR A 37 61.12 -6.88 45.54
C THR A 37 60.24 -7.79 44.66
N PRO A 38 60.64 -9.05 44.37
CA PRO A 38 59.85 -9.97 43.55
C PRO A 38 58.42 -10.17 44.06
N GLU A 39 58.22 -10.14 45.38
CA GLU A 39 56.91 -10.25 46.03
C GLU A 39 56.00 -9.05 45.72
N GLN A 40 56.54 -7.82 45.76
CA GLN A 40 55.79 -6.60 45.41
C GLN A 40 55.33 -6.60 43.95
N VAL A 41 56.15 -7.10 43.03
CA VAL A 41 55.80 -7.20 41.60
C VAL A 41 54.71 -8.25 41.36
N VAL A 42 54.73 -9.36 42.09
CA VAL A 42 53.68 -10.40 42.02
C VAL A 42 52.36 -9.90 42.62
N GLU A 43 52.41 -9.18 43.73
CA GLU A 43 51.25 -8.58 44.40
C GLU A 43 50.55 -7.54 43.50
N GLU A 44 51.32 -6.68 42.84
CA GLU A 44 50.82 -5.65 41.93
C GLU A 44 50.23 -6.26 40.65
N LYS A 45 50.89 -7.25 40.04
CA LYS A 45 50.32 -8.00 38.90
C LYS A 45 49.02 -8.72 39.28
N LYS A 46 48.94 -9.29 40.48
CA LYS A 46 47.69 -9.87 41.00
C LYS A 46 46.61 -8.79 41.14
N ARG A 47 46.95 -7.63 41.68
CA ARG A 47 46.02 -6.49 41.83
C ARG A 47 45.56 -5.92 40.49
N GLU A 48 46.46 -5.74 39.53
CA GLU A 48 46.14 -5.31 38.15
C GLU A 48 45.24 -6.34 37.46
N SER A 49 45.58 -7.63 37.52
CA SER A 49 44.74 -8.70 36.94
C SER A 49 43.36 -8.81 37.61
N ALA A 50 43.28 -8.58 38.92
CA ALA A 50 42.01 -8.56 39.66
C ALA A 50 41.15 -7.35 39.29
N LEU A 51 41.76 -6.17 39.14
CA LEU A 51 41.10 -4.95 38.66
C LEU A 51 40.60 -5.11 37.23
N GLU A 52 41.39 -5.74 36.35
CA GLU A 52 41.00 -5.97 34.96
C GLU A 52 39.86 -7.00 34.85
N ARG A 53 39.89 -8.08 35.63
CA ARG A 53 38.75 -9.00 35.74
C ARG A 53 37.49 -8.31 36.28
N ARG A 54 37.62 -7.46 37.30
CA ARG A 54 36.48 -6.68 37.83
C ARG A 54 35.92 -5.73 36.78
N ARG A 55 36.79 -5.06 36.02
CA ARG A 55 36.39 -4.19 34.90
C ARG A 55 35.62 -4.96 33.83
N GLN A 56 36.14 -6.11 33.40
CA GLN A 56 35.48 -6.96 32.41
C GLN A 56 34.12 -7.48 32.92
N ALA A 57 34.04 -7.87 34.20
CA ALA A 57 32.79 -8.31 34.81
C ALA A 57 31.74 -7.17 34.88
N LEU A 58 32.17 -5.95 35.21
CA LEU A 58 31.31 -4.77 35.24
C LEU A 58 30.79 -4.42 33.84
N GLU A 59 31.67 -4.38 32.82
CA GLU A 59 31.28 -4.13 31.43
C GLU A 59 30.35 -5.22 30.89
N ALA A 60 30.59 -6.49 31.24
CA ALA A 60 29.70 -7.59 30.88
C ALA A 60 28.32 -7.48 31.55
N SER A 61 28.27 -7.05 32.81
CA SER A 61 27.01 -6.80 33.54
C SER A 61 26.21 -5.67 32.91
N ARG A 62 26.86 -4.55 32.55
CA ARG A 62 26.23 -3.41 31.87
C ARG A 62 25.68 -3.80 30.49
N LYS A 63 26.48 -4.51 29.69
CA LYS A 63 26.05 -5.09 28.41
C LYS A 63 24.80 -5.97 28.57
N ALA A 64 24.82 -6.91 29.52
CA ALA A 64 23.67 -7.79 29.78
C ALA A 64 22.44 -7.00 30.24
N GLY A 65 22.62 -5.95 31.05
CA GLY A 65 21.56 -5.03 31.47
C GLY A 65 20.92 -4.29 30.29
N PHE A 66 21.73 -3.73 29.39
CA PHE A 66 21.26 -3.10 28.16
C PHE A 66 20.51 -4.08 27.26
N GLU A 67 21.06 -5.28 27.01
CA GLU A 67 20.40 -6.28 26.16
C GLU A 67 19.06 -6.74 26.73
N ALA A 68 18.98 -6.94 28.05
CA ALA A 68 17.72 -7.25 28.72
C ALA A 68 16.69 -6.13 28.55
N ARG A 69 17.08 -4.86 28.76
CA ARG A 69 16.20 -3.70 28.54
C ARG A 69 15.72 -3.62 27.10
N TRP A 70 16.61 -3.83 26.13
CA TRP A 70 16.27 -3.82 24.72
C TRP A 70 15.19 -4.84 24.37
N TRP A 71 15.29 -6.07 24.87
CA TRP A 71 14.25 -7.10 24.65
C TRP A 71 12.90 -6.71 25.26
N TRP A 72 12.87 -6.09 26.45
CA TRP A 72 11.63 -5.59 27.03
C TRP A 72 11.03 -4.42 26.24
N THR A 73 11.87 -3.53 25.71
CA THR A 73 11.44 -2.46 24.81
C THR A 73 10.84 -3.03 23.53
N VAL A 74 11.50 -3.99 22.88
CA VAL A 74 10.96 -4.67 21.69
C VAL A 74 9.64 -5.37 22.01
N ALA A 75 9.55 -6.07 23.14
CA ALA A 75 8.31 -6.74 23.56
C ALA A 75 7.15 -5.76 23.79
N PHE A 76 7.41 -4.58 24.34
CA PHE A 76 6.41 -3.51 24.47
C PHE A 76 5.92 -3.04 23.09
N TRP A 77 6.83 -2.82 22.15
CA TRP A 77 6.48 -2.38 20.81
C TRP A 77 5.74 -3.44 20.00
N VAL A 78 6.11 -4.73 20.14
CA VAL A 78 5.35 -5.85 19.58
C VAL A 78 3.94 -5.91 20.17
N TRP A 79 3.79 -5.68 21.48
CA TRP A 79 2.47 -5.58 22.09
C TRP A 79 1.65 -4.41 21.54
N MET A 80 2.25 -3.23 21.36
CA MET A 80 1.57 -2.07 20.75
C MET A 80 1.13 -2.37 19.30
N LEU A 81 1.98 -3.01 18.49
CA LEU A 81 1.63 -3.48 17.15
C LEU A 81 0.40 -4.40 17.19
N CYS A 82 0.35 -5.36 18.13
CA CYS A 82 -0.82 -6.23 18.30
C CYS A 82 -2.09 -5.44 18.64
N ILE A 83 -2.01 -4.41 19.48
CA ILE A 83 -3.17 -3.53 19.78
C ILE A 83 -3.65 -2.82 18.50
N HIS A 84 -2.73 -2.26 17.71
CA HIS A 84 -3.08 -1.61 16.44
C HIS A 84 -3.71 -2.58 15.45
N VAL A 85 -3.12 -3.77 15.27
CA VAL A 85 -3.66 -4.82 14.39
C VAL A 85 -5.06 -5.25 14.82
N VAL A 86 -5.29 -5.47 16.12
CA VAL A 86 -6.62 -5.86 16.62
C VAL A 86 -7.64 -4.74 16.44
N GLY A 87 -7.28 -3.49 16.75
CA GLY A 87 -8.17 -2.34 16.59
C GLY A 87 -8.56 -2.07 15.13
N ILE A 88 -7.59 -2.11 14.21
CA ILE A 88 -7.81 -2.00 12.76
C ILE A 88 -8.60 -3.20 12.25
N GLY A 89 -8.25 -4.42 12.66
CA GLY A 89 -8.94 -5.65 12.25
C GLY A 89 -10.43 -5.63 12.60
N TYR A 90 -10.78 -5.17 13.80
CA TYR A 90 -12.17 -5.02 14.23
C TYR A 90 -12.94 -3.94 13.47
N PHE A 91 -12.29 -2.80 13.23
CA PHE A 91 -12.93 -1.75 12.46
C PHE A 91 -13.16 -2.20 11.02
N THR A 92 -12.15 -2.79 10.38
CA THR A 92 -12.24 -3.30 9.00
C THR A 92 -13.27 -4.41 8.87
N SER A 93 -13.41 -5.32 9.84
CA SER A 93 -14.43 -6.38 9.78
C SER A 93 -15.86 -5.84 9.82
N GLY A 94 -16.09 -4.70 10.47
CA GLY A 94 -17.40 -4.03 10.45
C GLY A 94 -17.56 -3.00 9.33
N PHE A 95 -16.46 -2.43 8.86
CA PHE A 95 -16.45 -1.36 7.87
C PHE A 95 -16.45 -1.88 6.42
N LEU A 96 -15.62 -2.88 6.13
CA LEU A 96 -15.58 -3.56 4.85
C LEU A 96 -16.45 -4.82 5.01
N LEU A 97 -17.60 -4.87 4.34
CA LEU A 97 -18.57 -5.95 4.57
C LEU A 97 -18.26 -7.15 3.67
N THR A 98 -18.19 -8.33 4.27
CA THR A 98 -18.21 -9.60 3.55
C THR A 98 -19.64 -9.98 3.20
N ARG A 99 -19.90 -10.34 1.94
CA ARG A 99 -21.20 -10.90 1.54
C ARG A 99 -21.34 -12.31 2.13
N LEU A 100 -22.57 -12.65 2.58
CA LEU A 100 -22.89 -14.06 2.84
C LEU A 100 -22.98 -14.77 1.49
N VAL A 101 -22.04 -15.68 1.27
CA VAL A 101 -22.05 -16.58 0.12
C VAL A 101 -22.98 -17.75 0.44
N LEU A 102 -23.85 -18.08 -0.52
CA LEU A 102 -24.76 -19.22 -0.45
C LEU A 102 -24.24 -20.33 -1.36
N ASP A 103 -24.22 -21.56 -0.85
CA ASP A 103 -23.70 -22.75 -1.53
C ASP A 103 -24.75 -23.43 -2.43
N GLU A 104 -26.00 -22.96 -2.39
CA GLU A 104 -27.08 -23.47 -3.22
C GLU A 104 -26.78 -23.29 -4.72
N LYS A 105 -27.22 -24.29 -5.50
CA LYS A 105 -27.02 -24.33 -6.96
C LYS A 105 -28.34 -24.48 -7.69
N SER A 106 -28.42 -23.84 -8.84
CA SER A 106 -29.53 -24.03 -9.78
C SER A 106 -29.43 -25.36 -10.51
N SER A 107 -30.58 -25.96 -10.85
CA SER A 107 -30.66 -27.15 -11.70
C SER A 107 -31.93 -27.13 -12.55
N CYS A 108 -31.88 -27.72 -13.75
CA CYS A 108 -33.04 -27.69 -14.65
C CYS A 108 -34.28 -28.40 -14.09
N ALA A 109 -34.07 -29.41 -13.24
CA ALA A 109 -35.15 -30.15 -12.59
C ALA A 109 -35.94 -29.32 -11.56
N VAL A 110 -35.37 -28.20 -11.08
CA VAL A 110 -35.98 -27.35 -10.05
C VAL A 110 -36.14 -25.92 -10.59
N PRO A 111 -37.15 -25.67 -11.44
CA PRO A 111 -37.41 -24.33 -11.96
C PRO A 111 -37.77 -23.35 -10.82
N PRO A 112 -37.36 -22.08 -10.91
CA PRO A 112 -37.73 -21.06 -9.92
C PRO A 112 -39.24 -20.76 -9.86
N LEU A 113 -39.98 -21.07 -10.93
CA LEU A 113 -41.42 -20.87 -11.02
C LEU A 113 -42.20 -22.11 -10.56
N ASN A 114 -43.12 -21.93 -9.61
CA ASN A 114 -44.08 -22.95 -9.15
C ASN A 114 -45.50 -22.74 -9.74
N SER A 115 -45.64 -21.93 -10.80
CA SER A 115 -46.94 -21.51 -11.36
C SER A 115 -47.38 -22.40 -12.51
N SER A 116 -48.70 -22.65 -12.64
CA SER A 116 -49.31 -23.38 -13.75
C SER A 116 -49.53 -22.55 -15.02
N VAL A 117 -49.12 -21.27 -15.01
CA VAL A 117 -49.30 -20.34 -16.14
C VAL A 117 -47.94 -20.07 -16.77
N ASP A 118 -47.64 -20.75 -17.86
CA ASP A 118 -46.47 -20.45 -18.70
C ASP A 118 -46.82 -19.37 -19.74
N ILE A 119 -45.92 -18.40 -19.90
CA ILE A 119 -46.07 -17.31 -20.89
C ILE A 119 -45.78 -17.83 -22.30
N LEU A 120 -44.76 -18.67 -22.43
CA LEU A 120 -44.40 -19.35 -23.68
C LEU A 120 -45.15 -20.69 -23.80
N PRO A 121 -45.52 -21.11 -25.02
CA PRO A 121 -46.04 -22.46 -25.24
C PRO A 121 -44.97 -23.50 -24.90
N ASP A 122 -45.37 -24.75 -24.63
CA ASP A 122 -44.40 -25.83 -24.43
C ASP A 122 -43.53 -26.05 -25.68
N TRP A 123 -42.26 -26.40 -25.44
CA TRP A 123 -41.28 -26.70 -26.49
C TRP A 123 -40.62 -28.07 -26.26
N PRO A 124 -40.11 -28.72 -27.32
CA PRO A 124 -39.43 -30.00 -27.20
C PRO A 124 -38.21 -29.92 -26.29
N GLY A 125 -38.10 -30.84 -25.32
CA GLY A 125 -36.96 -30.90 -24.41
C GLY A 125 -36.93 -29.81 -23.32
N LYS A 126 -38.05 -29.09 -23.09
CA LYS A 126 -38.21 -28.19 -21.93
C LYS A 126 -37.80 -28.88 -20.63
N GLY A 127 -37.01 -28.19 -19.80
CA GLY A 127 -36.46 -28.75 -18.56
C GLY A 127 -35.20 -29.60 -18.74
N THR A 128 -34.67 -29.72 -19.96
CA THR A 128 -33.36 -30.34 -20.25
C THR A 128 -32.40 -29.30 -20.81
N VAL A 129 -31.09 -29.53 -20.68
CA VAL A 129 -30.08 -28.59 -21.21
C VAL A 129 -30.15 -28.50 -22.74
N ASP A 130 -30.32 -29.62 -23.44
CA ASP A 130 -30.32 -29.63 -24.91
C ASP A 130 -31.58 -29.00 -25.51
N GLY A 131 -32.74 -29.11 -24.85
CA GLY A 131 -33.98 -28.48 -25.30
C GLY A 131 -34.20 -27.06 -24.79
N GLY A 132 -33.31 -26.51 -23.98
CA GLY A 132 -33.50 -25.23 -23.30
C GLY A 132 -34.16 -25.42 -21.93
N CYS A 133 -33.33 -25.29 -20.89
CA CYS A 133 -33.64 -25.59 -19.50
C CYS A 133 -34.91 -24.88 -19.00
N TRP A 134 -34.86 -23.56 -18.83
CA TRP A 134 -35.99 -22.73 -18.35
C TRP A 134 -36.53 -21.77 -19.40
N HIS A 135 -35.93 -21.76 -20.59
CA HIS A 135 -36.29 -20.95 -21.73
C HIS A 135 -35.82 -21.67 -23.00
N PRO A 136 -36.53 -21.53 -24.15
CA PRO A 136 -36.05 -22.08 -25.42
C PRO A 136 -34.62 -21.65 -25.70
N LYS A 137 -33.77 -22.63 -26.02
CA LYS A 137 -32.37 -22.44 -26.38
C LYS A 137 -32.29 -21.72 -27.74
N THR A 138 -31.44 -20.69 -27.83
CA THR A 138 -31.25 -19.91 -29.07
C THR A 138 -29.96 -20.30 -29.78
N PHE A 139 -28.90 -20.57 -29.02
CA PHE A 139 -27.57 -20.87 -29.56
C PHE A 139 -27.05 -22.19 -29.00
N GLU A 140 -26.37 -22.96 -29.85
CA GLU A 140 -25.71 -24.20 -29.45
C GLU A 140 -24.41 -23.93 -28.69
N ARG A 141 -23.72 -22.85 -29.05
CA ARG A 141 -22.38 -22.48 -28.56
C ARG A 141 -22.25 -20.99 -28.34
N ALA A 142 -21.24 -20.59 -27.58
CA ALA A 142 -20.84 -19.20 -27.48
C ALA A 142 -19.31 -19.02 -27.54
N VAL A 143 -18.90 -17.88 -28.09
CA VAL A 143 -17.54 -17.36 -27.97
C VAL A 143 -17.60 -16.06 -27.19
N ILE A 144 -16.80 -15.96 -26.13
CA ILE A 144 -16.62 -14.76 -25.33
C ILE A 144 -15.22 -14.22 -25.59
N ILE A 145 -15.14 -13.03 -26.18
CA ILE A 145 -13.92 -12.25 -26.33
C ILE A 145 -13.95 -11.17 -25.26
N LEU A 146 -13.08 -11.30 -24.27
CA LEU A 146 -12.87 -10.32 -23.22
C LEU A 146 -11.63 -9.49 -23.57
N ILE A 147 -11.77 -8.18 -23.64
CA ILE A 147 -10.66 -7.25 -23.85
C ILE A 147 -10.52 -6.42 -22.57
N ASP A 148 -9.43 -6.66 -21.84
CA ASP A 148 -9.17 -6.00 -20.56
C ASP A 148 -9.09 -4.48 -20.74
N ALA A 149 -9.72 -3.76 -19.82
CA ALA A 149 -9.84 -2.30 -19.79
C ALA A 149 -10.43 -1.62 -21.06
N LEU A 150 -11.31 -2.31 -21.78
CA LEU A 150 -12.00 -1.75 -22.95
C LEU A 150 -13.08 -0.70 -22.58
N ARG A 151 -12.68 0.56 -22.59
CA ARG A 151 -13.58 1.71 -22.39
C ARG A 151 -14.67 1.81 -23.47
N TYR A 152 -15.85 2.31 -23.09
CA TYR A 152 -16.95 2.53 -24.04
C TYR A 152 -16.58 3.51 -25.15
N ASP A 153 -15.89 4.60 -24.81
CA ASP A 153 -15.52 5.65 -25.76
C ASP A 153 -14.46 5.23 -26.78
N PHE A 154 -13.77 4.10 -26.57
CA PHE A 154 -12.88 3.52 -27.59
C PHE A 154 -13.65 2.97 -28.80
N THR A 155 -14.94 2.66 -28.62
CA THR A 155 -15.74 1.88 -29.57
C THR A 155 -16.82 2.69 -30.27
N VAL A 156 -17.05 3.94 -29.84
CA VAL A 156 -18.04 4.85 -30.43
C VAL A 156 -17.37 6.04 -31.11
N PRO A 157 -17.97 6.61 -32.17
CA PRO A 157 -17.38 7.72 -32.90
C PRO A 157 -17.34 8.99 -32.04
N LYS A 158 -16.20 9.69 -32.08
CA LYS A 158 -15.98 10.94 -31.35
C LYS A 158 -15.19 11.94 -32.17
N GLU A 159 -15.67 13.18 -32.22
CA GLU A 159 -15.05 14.27 -32.98
C GLU A 159 -14.01 15.01 -32.12
N ASP A 160 -12.86 14.37 -31.90
CA ASP A 160 -11.68 15.01 -31.28
C ASP A 160 -10.36 14.48 -31.87
N ASN A 161 -9.23 14.87 -31.26
CA ASN A 161 -7.88 14.50 -31.70
C ASN A 161 -7.19 13.47 -30.79
N ALA A 162 -7.92 12.80 -29.88
CA ALA A 162 -7.32 11.81 -28.99
C ALA A 162 -6.83 10.60 -29.78
N ALA A 163 -5.67 10.04 -29.43
CA ALA A 163 -5.00 9.01 -30.25
C ALA A 163 -5.81 7.69 -30.35
N PHE A 164 -6.64 7.41 -29.36
CA PHE A 164 -7.40 6.16 -29.23
C PHE A 164 -8.81 6.23 -29.85
N HIS A 165 -9.40 7.41 -30.03
CA HIS A 165 -10.73 7.51 -30.60
C HIS A 165 -10.73 7.12 -32.09
N ASN A 166 -11.82 6.48 -32.52
CA ASN A 166 -12.01 5.99 -33.88
C ASN A 166 -10.98 4.94 -34.33
N ALA A 167 -10.25 4.31 -33.39
CA ALA A 167 -9.29 3.23 -33.66
C ALA A 167 -9.90 1.82 -33.63
N PHE A 168 -11.12 1.66 -33.08
CA PHE A 168 -11.89 0.41 -33.05
C PHE A 168 -13.36 0.60 -33.52
N PRO A 169 -13.59 1.09 -34.75
CA PRO A 169 -14.93 1.44 -35.24
C PRO A 169 -15.85 0.25 -35.54
N PHE A 170 -15.30 -0.96 -35.78
CA PHE A 170 -16.06 -2.08 -36.33
C PHE A 170 -17.28 -2.48 -35.48
N LEU A 171 -17.20 -2.38 -34.15
CA LEU A 171 -18.31 -2.72 -33.25
C LEU A 171 -19.51 -1.79 -33.47
N TYR A 172 -19.26 -0.48 -33.51
CA TYR A 172 -20.30 0.53 -33.75
C TYR A 172 -20.86 0.43 -35.16
N ASP A 173 -19.98 0.39 -36.17
CA ASP A 173 -20.37 0.34 -37.57
C ASP A 173 -21.24 -0.88 -37.87
N THR A 174 -20.87 -2.05 -37.36
CA THR A 174 -21.65 -3.28 -37.55
C THR A 174 -22.99 -3.22 -36.82
N ALA A 175 -23.05 -2.66 -35.60
CA ALA A 175 -24.30 -2.50 -34.86
C ALA A 175 -25.29 -1.55 -35.56
N VAL A 176 -24.79 -0.51 -36.26
CA VAL A 176 -25.60 0.42 -37.04
C VAL A 176 -26.04 -0.19 -38.38
N GLN A 177 -25.11 -0.83 -39.10
CA GLN A 177 -25.37 -1.35 -40.45
C GLN A 177 -26.18 -2.64 -40.44
N LYS A 178 -25.98 -3.50 -39.42
CA LYS A 178 -26.66 -4.79 -39.27
C LYS A 178 -27.31 -4.91 -37.87
N PRO A 179 -28.31 -4.07 -37.54
CA PRO A 179 -28.88 -3.97 -36.19
C PRO A 179 -29.62 -5.23 -35.71
N HIS A 180 -29.96 -6.13 -36.62
CA HIS A 180 -30.55 -7.45 -36.32
C HIS A 180 -29.50 -8.55 -36.08
N ASN A 181 -28.26 -8.32 -36.50
CA ASN A 181 -27.14 -9.23 -36.29
C ASN A 181 -26.28 -8.79 -35.11
N ALA A 182 -26.20 -7.48 -34.83
CA ALA A 182 -25.41 -6.94 -33.73
C ALA A 182 -26.12 -5.85 -32.92
N PHE A 183 -25.67 -5.68 -31.68
CA PHE A 183 -25.94 -4.50 -30.87
C PHE A 183 -24.74 -4.12 -30.01
N LEU A 184 -24.57 -2.83 -29.76
CA LEU A 184 -23.54 -2.23 -28.91
C LEU A 184 -24.22 -1.48 -27.75
N ARG A 185 -23.79 -1.74 -26.51
CA ARG A 185 -24.33 -1.10 -25.31
C ARG A 185 -23.21 -0.72 -24.33
N PRO A 186 -23.37 0.39 -23.59
CA PRO A 186 -22.51 0.68 -22.45
C PRO A 186 -22.65 -0.39 -21.38
N PHE A 187 -21.53 -0.88 -20.87
CA PHE A 187 -21.45 -1.99 -19.93
C PHE A 187 -20.78 -1.52 -18.64
N ILE A 188 -21.59 -1.33 -17.60
CA ILE A 188 -21.13 -0.63 -16.40
C ILE A 188 -20.59 -1.63 -15.38
N ALA A 189 -19.31 -1.47 -15.05
CA ALA A 189 -18.63 -2.20 -13.99
C ALA A 189 -18.93 -1.58 -12.62
N ASP A 190 -19.48 -2.35 -11.69
CA ASP A 190 -19.60 -1.92 -10.29
C ASP A 190 -18.20 -1.85 -9.63
N PRO A 191 -17.80 -0.82 -8.86
CA PRO A 191 -16.48 -0.81 -8.23
C PRO A 191 -16.31 -1.92 -7.16
N PRO A 192 -15.09 -2.40 -6.87
CA PRO A 192 -13.79 -1.99 -7.45
C PRO A 192 -13.58 -2.53 -8.87
N THR A 193 -13.02 -1.71 -9.76
CA THR A 193 -12.76 -2.01 -11.18
C THR A 193 -11.49 -2.84 -11.39
N ALA A 194 -11.23 -3.84 -10.56
CA ALA A 194 -10.11 -4.78 -10.74
C ALA A 194 -10.57 -6.05 -11.47
N THR A 195 -9.81 -6.52 -12.47
CA THR A 195 -10.10 -7.67 -13.34
C THR A 195 -10.68 -8.87 -12.60
N LEU A 196 -10.02 -9.35 -11.55
CA LEU A 196 -10.50 -10.49 -10.76
C LEU A 196 -11.94 -10.30 -10.22
N GLN A 197 -12.23 -9.09 -9.71
CA GLN A 197 -13.55 -8.76 -9.16
C GLN A 197 -14.60 -8.69 -10.27
N ARG A 198 -14.20 -8.26 -11.48
CA ARG A 198 -15.08 -8.22 -12.65
C ARG A 198 -15.40 -9.61 -13.14
N LEU A 199 -14.39 -10.49 -13.27
CA LEU A 199 -14.58 -11.89 -13.67
C LEU A 199 -15.55 -12.62 -12.73
N LYS A 200 -15.45 -12.38 -11.41
CA LYS A 200 -16.42 -12.92 -10.44
C LYS A 200 -17.85 -12.41 -10.72
N GLY A 201 -18.04 -11.11 -10.95
CA GLY A 201 -19.34 -10.54 -11.28
C GLY A 201 -19.94 -11.06 -12.60
N LEU A 202 -19.10 -11.14 -13.64
CA LEU A 202 -19.43 -11.57 -15.00
C LEU A 202 -19.81 -13.06 -15.12
N THR A 203 -19.43 -13.88 -14.14
CA THR A 203 -19.70 -15.34 -14.15
C THR A 203 -20.78 -15.75 -13.15
N THR A 204 -20.90 -15.05 -12.03
CA THR A 204 -21.87 -15.39 -10.95
C THR A 204 -23.17 -14.59 -11.05
N GLY A 205 -23.15 -13.42 -11.69
CA GLY A 205 -24.31 -12.52 -11.77
C GLY A 205 -24.55 -11.78 -10.45
N THR A 206 -23.50 -11.65 -9.64
CA THR A 206 -23.58 -11.10 -8.29
C THR A 206 -22.70 -9.86 -8.14
N LEU A 207 -22.95 -9.06 -7.09
CA LEU A 207 -22.14 -7.87 -6.83
C LEU A 207 -20.86 -8.20 -6.04
N PRO A 208 -19.68 -7.74 -6.49
CA PRO A 208 -18.41 -7.99 -5.82
C PRO A 208 -18.27 -7.19 -4.51
N THR A 209 -17.36 -7.62 -3.61
CA THR A 209 -17.10 -6.92 -2.33
C THR A 209 -15.63 -6.53 -2.19
N PHE A 210 -15.35 -5.39 -1.51
CA PHE A 210 -13.99 -4.86 -1.38
C PHE A 210 -13.01 -5.75 -0.58
N ILE A 211 -13.50 -6.61 0.33
CA ILE A 211 -12.62 -7.54 1.08
C ILE A 211 -12.03 -8.61 0.15
N ASP A 212 -12.72 -8.92 -0.95
CA ASP A 212 -12.25 -9.94 -1.88
C ASP A 212 -10.94 -9.50 -2.58
N LEU A 213 -10.57 -8.22 -2.59
CA LEU A 213 -9.29 -7.72 -3.13
C LEU A 213 -8.06 -8.24 -2.36
N GLY A 214 -8.18 -8.51 -1.06
CA GLY A 214 -7.09 -9.04 -0.24
C GLY A 214 -6.81 -10.53 -0.49
N SER A 215 -7.89 -11.32 -0.65
CA SER A 215 -7.82 -12.73 -1.09
C SER A 215 -7.55 -12.87 -2.60
N SER A 216 -7.80 -11.82 -3.39
CA SER A 216 -7.53 -11.75 -4.84
C SER A 216 -6.05 -11.96 -5.17
N PHE A 217 -5.13 -11.43 -4.36
CA PHE A 217 -3.68 -11.67 -4.57
C PHE A 217 -3.27 -13.14 -4.39
N ALA A 218 -4.13 -13.97 -3.81
CA ALA A 218 -3.90 -15.40 -3.63
C ALA A 218 -4.66 -16.27 -4.65
N GLY A 219 -5.47 -15.69 -5.55
CA GLY A 219 -6.23 -16.45 -6.56
C GLY A 219 -7.18 -17.47 -5.93
N THR A 220 -7.98 -17.07 -4.94
CA THR A 220 -8.91 -18.00 -4.29
C THR A 220 -10.03 -18.42 -5.25
N ALA A 221 -10.19 -19.73 -5.44
CA ALA A 221 -11.20 -20.32 -6.32
C ALA A 221 -12.63 -19.86 -5.99
N ILE A 222 -13.45 -19.66 -7.01
CA ILE A 222 -14.86 -19.32 -6.87
C ILE A 222 -15.67 -20.61 -6.69
N GLU A 223 -16.17 -20.82 -5.48
CA GLU A 223 -17.00 -21.99 -5.13
C GLU A 223 -18.50 -21.75 -5.36
N GLU A 224 -18.90 -20.49 -5.59
CA GLU A 224 -20.27 -20.08 -5.81
C GLU A 224 -20.82 -20.59 -7.15
N ASP A 225 -22.14 -20.83 -7.19
CA ASP A 225 -22.82 -21.18 -8.43
C ASP A 225 -22.58 -20.10 -9.51
N ASN A 226 -22.19 -20.52 -10.71
CA ASN A 226 -21.78 -19.65 -11.81
C ASN A 226 -21.98 -20.30 -13.18
N VAL A 227 -21.98 -19.49 -14.24
CA VAL A 227 -22.26 -19.94 -15.61
C VAL A 227 -21.30 -21.05 -16.07
N LEU A 228 -20.02 -20.95 -15.75
CA LEU A 228 -19.04 -21.96 -16.13
C LEU A 228 -19.27 -23.28 -15.38
N MET A 229 -19.63 -23.21 -14.10
CA MET A 229 -20.00 -24.37 -13.31
C MET A 229 -21.22 -25.08 -13.91
N GLN A 230 -22.25 -24.32 -14.28
CA GLN A 230 -23.47 -24.85 -14.90
C GLN A 230 -23.19 -25.53 -16.25
N LEU A 231 -22.29 -24.98 -17.07
CA LEU A 231 -21.86 -25.61 -18.33
C LEU A 231 -21.08 -26.91 -18.08
N ARG A 232 -20.09 -26.87 -17.19
CA ARG A 232 -19.27 -28.04 -16.84
C ARG A 232 -20.13 -29.17 -16.28
N ASP A 233 -21.01 -28.86 -15.34
CA ASP A 233 -21.88 -29.84 -14.69
C ASP A 233 -22.92 -30.41 -15.67
N ALA A 234 -23.24 -29.67 -16.74
CA ALA A 234 -24.03 -30.14 -17.88
C ALA A 234 -23.21 -30.95 -18.91
N GLY A 235 -21.93 -31.22 -18.65
CA GLY A 235 -21.04 -31.97 -19.54
C GLY A 235 -20.60 -31.21 -20.78
N LYS A 236 -20.71 -29.87 -20.78
CA LYS A 236 -20.26 -29.01 -21.88
C LYS A 236 -18.76 -28.72 -21.75
N ARG A 237 -18.07 -28.65 -22.88
CA ARG A 237 -16.62 -28.45 -22.97
C ARG A 237 -16.30 -26.96 -23.05
N ILE A 238 -15.48 -26.49 -22.11
CA ILE A 238 -15.10 -25.08 -21.99
C ILE A 238 -13.62 -24.94 -22.32
N VAL A 239 -13.30 -24.07 -23.28
CA VAL A 239 -11.92 -23.77 -23.68
C VAL A 239 -11.60 -22.32 -23.33
N HIS A 240 -10.45 -22.11 -22.71
CA HIS A 240 -9.96 -20.78 -22.32
C HIS A 240 -8.57 -20.52 -22.93
N LEU A 241 -8.41 -19.36 -23.55
CA LEU A 241 -7.16 -18.85 -24.11
C LEU A 241 -6.92 -17.44 -23.57
N GLY A 242 -5.78 -17.18 -22.93
CA GLY A 242 -5.43 -15.84 -22.43
C GLY A 242 -4.99 -15.82 -20.97
N ASP A 243 -5.36 -14.74 -20.28
CA ASP A 243 -5.07 -14.45 -18.87
C ASP A 243 -5.25 -15.65 -17.91
N ASP A 244 -4.18 -16.06 -17.24
CA ASP A 244 -4.15 -17.16 -16.26
C ASP A 244 -4.98 -16.94 -14.97
N THR A 245 -5.52 -15.74 -14.76
CA THR A 245 -6.49 -15.45 -13.68
C THR A 245 -7.69 -16.39 -13.75
N TRP A 246 -8.14 -16.78 -14.95
CA TRP A 246 -9.23 -17.74 -15.12
C TRP A 246 -8.93 -19.11 -14.50
N ASP A 247 -7.72 -19.64 -14.68
CA ASP A 247 -7.32 -20.94 -14.13
C ASP A 247 -7.25 -20.92 -12.60
N SER A 248 -6.85 -19.76 -12.05
CA SER A 248 -6.82 -19.55 -10.59
C SER A 248 -8.22 -19.48 -10.00
N LEU A 249 -9.15 -18.80 -10.67
CA LEU A 249 -10.54 -18.65 -10.21
C LEU A 249 -11.40 -19.90 -10.42
N PHE A 250 -11.14 -20.66 -11.49
CA PHE A 250 -11.97 -21.80 -11.92
C PHE A 250 -11.14 -23.07 -12.14
N PRO A 251 -10.42 -23.55 -11.10
CA PRO A 251 -9.54 -24.71 -11.25
C PRO A 251 -10.33 -25.95 -11.68
N GLY A 252 -9.89 -26.57 -12.79
CA GLY A 252 -10.50 -27.79 -13.33
C GLY A 252 -11.78 -27.58 -14.14
N TYR A 253 -12.08 -26.36 -14.58
CA TYR A 253 -13.25 -26.06 -15.40
C TYR A 253 -12.98 -26.15 -16.90
N PHE A 254 -11.71 -26.03 -17.31
CA PHE A 254 -11.32 -25.92 -18.71
C PHE A 254 -10.69 -27.20 -19.26
N GLU A 255 -10.87 -27.43 -20.56
CA GLU A 255 -10.28 -28.56 -21.29
C GLU A 255 -8.75 -28.43 -21.42
N ALA A 256 -8.00 -29.11 -20.56
CA ALA A 256 -6.55 -28.94 -20.43
C ALA A 256 -5.74 -29.09 -21.73
N ASN A 257 -6.19 -29.91 -22.67
CA ASN A 257 -5.48 -30.13 -23.93
C ASN A 257 -5.63 -28.96 -24.91
N MET A 258 -6.74 -28.22 -24.83
CA MET A 258 -7.09 -27.15 -25.77
C MET A 258 -6.87 -25.75 -25.17
N SER A 259 -7.03 -25.62 -23.85
CA SER A 259 -6.84 -24.35 -23.15
C SER A 259 -5.37 -23.97 -23.03
N ARG A 260 -5.12 -22.66 -23.00
CA ARG A 260 -3.79 -22.05 -22.94
C ARG A 260 -3.81 -20.82 -22.03
N PRO A 261 -3.47 -20.98 -20.74
CA PRO A 261 -3.25 -19.85 -19.84
C PRO A 261 -1.89 -19.20 -20.11
N TYR A 262 -1.82 -17.88 -20.02
CA TYR A 262 -0.61 -17.07 -20.14
C TYR A 262 -0.47 -16.16 -18.93
N ASP A 263 0.78 -15.92 -18.48
CA ASP A 263 1.10 -15.07 -17.32
C ASP A 263 0.56 -13.64 -17.52
N SER A 264 -0.39 -13.25 -16.68
CA SER A 264 -1.15 -12.01 -16.79
C SER A 264 -0.50 -10.81 -16.14
N PHE A 265 0.42 -11.00 -15.20
CA PHE A 265 0.92 -9.89 -14.39
C PHE A 265 2.05 -9.09 -15.04
N ASN A 266 2.60 -9.56 -16.15
CA ASN A 266 3.69 -8.87 -16.82
C ASN A 266 3.17 -7.74 -17.72
N VAL A 267 2.86 -6.58 -17.13
CA VAL A 267 2.42 -5.36 -17.86
C VAL A 267 3.41 -4.86 -18.91
N TRP A 268 4.66 -5.34 -18.88
CA TRP A 268 5.66 -5.02 -19.91
C TRP A 268 5.46 -5.82 -21.19
N ASP A 269 4.69 -6.90 -21.13
CA ASP A 269 4.37 -7.76 -22.24
C ASP A 269 3.03 -7.36 -22.85
N LEU A 270 3.07 -6.59 -23.93
CA LEU A 270 1.85 -6.22 -24.63
C LEU A 270 1.35 -7.34 -25.55
N HIS A 271 2.15 -8.35 -25.89
CA HIS A 271 1.91 -9.15 -27.09
C HIS A 271 1.77 -10.64 -26.84
N THR A 272 2.45 -11.24 -25.87
CA THR A 272 2.46 -12.71 -25.72
C THR A 272 1.07 -13.26 -25.49
N VAL A 273 0.28 -12.64 -24.61
CA VAL A 273 -1.08 -13.08 -24.30
C VAL A 273 -1.97 -12.93 -25.54
N ASP A 274 -2.03 -11.72 -26.11
CA ASP A 274 -2.84 -11.42 -27.30
C ASP A 274 -2.48 -12.33 -28.49
N ASN A 275 -1.18 -12.48 -28.80
CA ASN A 275 -0.71 -13.34 -29.89
C ASN A 275 -1.04 -14.80 -29.61
N GLY A 276 -0.93 -15.23 -28.34
CA GLY A 276 -1.32 -16.55 -27.90
C GLY A 276 -2.80 -16.83 -28.15
N VAL A 277 -3.69 -15.87 -27.90
CA VAL A 277 -5.11 -15.98 -28.25
C VAL A 277 -5.30 -16.02 -29.77
N LEU A 278 -4.69 -15.08 -30.50
CA LEU A 278 -4.80 -14.99 -31.97
C LEU A 278 -4.35 -16.26 -32.69
N GLU A 279 -3.24 -16.87 -32.25
CA GLU A 279 -2.69 -18.08 -32.86
C GLU A 279 -3.61 -19.30 -32.67
N HIS A 280 -4.23 -19.42 -31.50
CA HIS A 280 -4.93 -20.64 -31.11
C HIS A 280 -6.44 -20.60 -31.32
N ILE A 281 -7.06 -19.41 -31.40
CA ILE A 281 -8.52 -19.29 -31.46
C ILE A 281 -9.09 -19.68 -32.84
N PHE A 282 -8.45 -19.29 -33.94
CA PHE A 282 -8.95 -19.61 -35.29
C PHE A 282 -8.94 -21.11 -35.63
N PRO A 283 -7.91 -21.91 -35.28
CA PRO A 283 -7.95 -23.36 -35.45
C PRO A 283 -9.12 -24.03 -34.70
N LEU A 284 -9.56 -23.49 -33.57
CA LEU A 284 -10.72 -24.00 -32.84
C LEU A 284 -12.03 -23.67 -33.55
N MET A 285 -12.09 -22.58 -34.32
CA MET A 285 -13.25 -22.24 -35.15
C MET A 285 -13.42 -23.18 -36.34
N GLU A 286 -12.37 -23.87 -36.79
CA GLU A 286 -12.47 -24.94 -37.79
C GLU A 286 -12.99 -26.26 -37.19
N ARG A 287 -12.94 -26.39 -35.86
CA ARG A 287 -13.27 -27.61 -35.09
C ARG A 287 -14.35 -27.33 -34.05
N THR A 288 -15.45 -26.72 -34.47
CA THR A 288 -16.55 -26.30 -33.57
C THR A 288 -17.21 -27.45 -32.82
N ASP A 289 -17.08 -28.70 -33.27
CA ASP A 289 -17.58 -29.87 -32.55
C ASP A 289 -16.73 -30.28 -31.34
N ASP A 290 -15.59 -29.62 -31.09
CA ASP A 290 -14.71 -29.94 -29.96
C ASP A 290 -14.98 -29.12 -28.69
N TRP A 291 -15.78 -28.05 -28.77
CA TRP A 291 -16.08 -27.15 -27.66
C TRP A 291 -17.52 -26.63 -27.70
N ASP A 292 -18.01 -26.16 -26.55
CA ASP A 292 -19.35 -25.58 -26.38
C ASP A 292 -19.28 -24.10 -25.95
N LEU A 293 -18.26 -23.74 -25.15
CA LEU A 293 -17.92 -22.36 -24.81
C LEU A 293 -16.42 -22.12 -25.05
N LEU A 294 -16.09 -21.06 -25.78
CA LEU A 294 -14.73 -20.61 -26.02
C LEU A 294 -14.53 -19.21 -25.44
N ILE A 295 -13.49 -19.02 -24.62
CA ILE A 295 -13.15 -17.73 -24.01
C ILE A 295 -11.77 -17.31 -24.49
N GLY A 296 -11.67 -16.13 -25.10
CA GLY A 296 -10.42 -15.45 -25.41
C GLY A 296 -10.27 -14.20 -24.56
N HIS A 297 -9.27 -14.13 -23.67
CA HIS A 297 -9.02 -12.96 -22.82
C HIS A 297 -7.74 -12.23 -23.27
N PHE A 298 -7.89 -11.03 -23.80
CA PHE A 298 -6.82 -10.15 -24.28
C PHE A 298 -6.43 -9.13 -23.21
N LEU A 299 -5.12 -8.94 -23.00
CA LEU A 299 -4.58 -8.00 -22.00
C LEU A 299 -3.85 -6.82 -22.62
N GLY A 300 -3.57 -6.84 -23.94
CA GLY A 300 -2.70 -5.85 -24.56
C GLY A 300 -3.21 -4.41 -24.49
N VAL A 301 -4.53 -4.20 -24.43
CA VAL A 301 -5.14 -2.87 -24.23
C VAL A 301 -4.85 -2.36 -22.81
N ASP A 302 -5.18 -3.13 -21.79
CA ASP A 302 -4.90 -2.78 -20.39
C ASP A 302 -3.40 -2.58 -20.13
N HIS A 303 -2.55 -3.51 -20.58
CA HIS A 303 -1.10 -3.39 -20.42
C HIS A 303 -0.53 -2.14 -21.13
N ALA A 304 -1.08 -1.76 -22.30
CA ALA A 304 -0.69 -0.52 -22.96
C ALA A 304 -1.12 0.72 -22.16
N GLY A 305 -2.29 0.66 -21.52
CA GLY A 305 -2.77 1.63 -20.54
C GLY A 305 -1.77 1.80 -19.39
N HIS A 306 -1.53 0.75 -18.61
CA HIS A 306 -0.61 0.80 -17.47
C HIS A 306 0.81 1.24 -17.84
N ARG A 307 1.33 0.75 -18.97
CA ARG A 307 2.71 1.02 -19.38
C ARG A 307 2.90 2.43 -19.92
N TYR A 308 1.99 2.89 -20.78
CA TYR A 308 2.20 4.11 -21.56
C TYR A 308 1.13 5.19 -21.35
N GLY A 309 -0.09 4.77 -21.02
CA GLY A 309 -1.31 5.58 -20.99
C GLY A 309 -2.09 5.53 -22.32
N PRO A 310 -3.41 5.84 -22.30
CA PRO A 310 -4.30 5.67 -23.46
C PRO A 310 -3.98 6.58 -24.64
N GLU A 311 -3.33 7.73 -24.43
CA GLU A 311 -2.93 8.65 -25.51
C GLU A 311 -1.68 8.22 -26.28
N HIS A 312 -1.02 7.13 -25.87
CA HIS A 312 0.19 6.66 -26.53
C HIS A 312 -0.14 5.92 -27.84
N PRO A 313 0.66 6.06 -28.92
CA PRO A 313 0.42 5.35 -30.19
C PRO A 313 0.34 3.82 -30.09
N GLU A 314 0.93 3.22 -29.06
CA GLU A 314 0.78 1.77 -28.79
C GLU A 314 -0.67 1.40 -28.43
N MET A 315 -1.41 2.27 -27.74
CA MET A 315 -2.84 2.07 -27.49
C MET A 315 -3.62 2.02 -28.81
N THR A 316 -3.38 2.98 -29.72
CA THR A 316 -3.99 2.98 -31.05
C THR A 316 -3.72 1.69 -31.82
N LYS A 317 -2.48 1.20 -31.81
CA LYS A 317 -2.11 -0.07 -32.47
C LYS A 317 -2.84 -1.26 -31.86
N LYS A 318 -3.02 -1.28 -30.54
CA LYS A 318 -3.76 -2.34 -29.84
C LYS A 318 -5.24 -2.33 -30.14
N LEU A 319 -5.86 -1.16 -30.16
CA LEU A 319 -7.26 -1.01 -30.59
C LEU A 319 -7.45 -1.44 -32.04
N GLN A 320 -6.54 -1.07 -32.95
CA GLN A 320 -6.57 -1.53 -34.35
C GLN A 320 -6.34 -3.04 -34.50
N GLN A 321 -5.51 -3.65 -33.64
CA GLN A 321 -5.34 -5.10 -33.59
C GLN A 321 -6.66 -5.79 -33.21
N MET A 322 -7.38 -5.24 -32.22
CA MET A 322 -8.68 -5.77 -31.79
C MET A 322 -9.76 -5.56 -32.87
N ASP A 323 -9.76 -4.40 -33.55
CA ASP A 323 -10.66 -4.11 -34.67
C ASP A 323 -10.51 -5.12 -35.80
N ALA A 324 -9.27 -5.32 -36.27
CA ALA A 324 -8.95 -6.28 -37.33
C ALA A 324 -9.29 -7.72 -36.91
N PHE A 325 -8.99 -8.09 -35.66
CA PHE A 325 -9.31 -9.41 -35.12
C PHE A 325 -10.82 -9.67 -35.10
N VAL A 326 -11.62 -8.76 -34.53
CA VAL A 326 -13.08 -8.95 -34.45
C VAL A 326 -13.71 -8.96 -35.83
N GLN A 327 -13.22 -8.13 -36.76
CA GLN A 327 -13.66 -8.15 -38.15
C GLN A 327 -13.42 -9.53 -38.78
N GLN A 328 -12.21 -10.07 -38.66
CA GLN A 328 -11.88 -11.41 -39.17
C GLN A 328 -12.71 -12.50 -38.49
N PHE A 329 -12.94 -12.38 -37.18
CA PHE A 329 -13.68 -13.38 -36.41
C PHE A 329 -15.15 -13.47 -36.85
N VAL A 330 -15.79 -12.33 -37.12
CA VAL A 330 -17.16 -12.27 -37.66
C VAL A 330 -17.30 -12.99 -39.00
N GLU A 331 -16.25 -13.04 -39.83
CA GLU A 331 -16.27 -13.77 -41.10
C GLU A 331 -16.20 -15.30 -40.91
N THR A 332 -15.73 -15.78 -39.75
CA THR A 332 -15.53 -17.21 -39.45
C THR A 332 -16.64 -17.86 -38.63
N ILE A 333 -17.48 -17.07 -37.96
CA ILE A 333 -18.47 -17.60 -37.03
C ILE A 333 -19.67 -18.24 -37.75
N ASP A 334 -20.09 -19.42 -37.27
CA ASP A 334 -21.24 -20.14 -37.81
C ASP A 334 -22.59 -19.54 -37.39
N ASP A 335 -23.68 -20.18 -37.83
CA ASP A 335 -25.05 -19.72 -37.64
C ASP A 335 -25.71 -20.19 -36.33
N LYS A 336 -24.96 -20.94 -35.51
CA LYS A 336 -25.39 -21.53 -34.23
C LYS A 336 -24.64 -20.97 -33.03
N THR A 337 -23.63 -20.14 -33.27
CA THR A 337 -22.72 -19.62 -32.26
C THR A 337 -22.98 -18.14 -31.98
N LEU A 338 -23.11 -17.79 -30.71
CA LEU A 338 -23.18 -16.41 -30.24
C LEU A 338 -21.77 -15.86 -30.04
N LEU A 339 -21.46 -14.68 -30.60
CA LEU A 339 -20.25 -13.94 -30.28
C LEU A 339 -20.55 -12.82 -29.29
N VAL A 340 -19.78 -12.75 -28.21
CA VAL A 340 -19.82 -11.66 -27.24
C VAL A 340 -18.44 -11.03 -27.18
N VAL A 341 -18.33 -9.76 -27.51
CA VAL A 341 -17.11 -8.96 -27.32
C VAL A 341 -17.41 -7.95 -26.22
N MET A 342 -16.62 -7.95 -25.16
CA MET A 342 -16.85 -7.07 -24.01
C MET A 342 -15.56 -6.66 -23.33
N GLY A 343 -15.64 -5.58 -22.55
CA GLY A 343 -14.64 -5.25 -21.54
C GLY A 343 -15.13 -5.61 -20.13
N ASP A 344 -14.18 -5.84 -19.24
CA ASP A 344 -14.42 -6.11 -17.83
C ASP A 344 -14.38 -4.83 -16.98
N HIS A 345 -13.57 -3.83 -17.35
CA HIS A 345 -13.60 -2.47 -16.83
C HIS A 345 -13.15 -1.45 -17.90
N GLY A 346 -13.02 -0.19 -17.50
CA GLY A 346 -12.29 0.83 -18.24
C GLY A 346 -10.99 1.21 -17.52
N MET A 347 -10.41 2.37 -17.86
CA MET A 347 -9.15 2.87 -17.28
C MET A 347 -9.17 4.40 -17.21
N ASP A 348 -8.49 4.97 -16.22
CA ASP A 348 -8.37 6.43 -16.10
C ASP A 348 -7.48 7.04 -17.21
N GLU A 349 -7.33 8.37 -17.20
CA GLU A 349 -6.51 9.09 -18.19
C GLU A 349 -5.03 8.65 -18.25
N LYS A 350 -4.52 7.96 -17.22
CA LYS A 350 -3.14 7.43 -17.16
C LYS A 350 -3.07 5.94 -17.49
N GLY A 351 -4.22 5.30 -17.66
CA GLY A 351 -4.32 3.86 -17.89
C GLY A 351 -4.33 3.04 -16.60
N ASP A 352 -4.64 3.64 -15.45
CA ASP A 352 -4.77 2.93 -14.17
C ASP A 352 -6.25 2.62 -13.85
N HIS A 353 -6.51 1.64 -12.98
CA HIS A 353 -7.85 1.22 -12.59
C HIS A 353 -7.92 0.69 -11.12
N GLY A 354 -9.10 0.27 -10.66
CA GLY A 354 -9.38 -0.23 -9.31
C GLY A 354 -10.25 0.69 -8.44
N GLY A 355 -10.58 1.88 -8.95
CA GLY A 355 -11.44 2.90 -8.35
C GLY A 355 -12.89 2.85 -8.81
N GLU A 356 -13.51 4.03 -8.92
CA GLU A 356 -14.91 4.23 -9.31
C GLU A 356 -15.12 5.51 -10.15
N SER A 357 -14.06 6.02 -10.80
CA SER A 357 -14.22 7.13 -11.76
C SER A 357 -15.07 6.70 -12.95
N ASP A 358 -15.60 7.67 -13.69
CA ASP A 358 -16.47 7.39 -14.85
C ASP A 358 -15.70 6.57 -15.90
N ASP A 359 -14.47 6.97 -16.22
CA ASP A 359 -13.62 6.28 -17.19
C ASP A 359 -13.22 4.86 -16.76
N GLU A 360 -13.15 4.58 -15.45
CA GLU A 360 -12.85 3.24 -14.93
C GLU A 360 -14.06 2.29 -14.96
N ILE A 361 -15.29 2.79 -14.78
CA ILE A 361 -16.50 1.96 -14.72
C ILE A 361 -17.20 1.78 -16.08
N GLU A 362 -16.93 2.68 -17.04
CA GLU A 362 -17.59 2.72 -18.34
C GLU A 362 -16.92 1.79 -19.35
N SER A 363 -17.38 0.54 -19.40
CA SER A 363 -16.88 -0.48 -20.32
C SER A 363 -17.84 -0.76 -21.49
N THR A 364 -17.51 -1.73 -22.34
CA THR A 364 -18.22 -2.05 -23.58
C THR A 364 -18.86 -3.43 -23.56
N LEU A 365 -20.07 -3.55 -24.13
CA LEU A 365 -20.67 -4.84 -24.50
C LEU A 365 -21.17 -4.80 -25.95
N TRP A 366 -20.71 -5.75 -26.75
CA TRP A 366 -21.17 -5.99 -28.11
C TRP A 366 -21.51 -7.47 -28.30
N MET A 367 -22.70 -7.74 -28.83
CA MET A 367 -23.14 -9.12 -29.14
C MET A 367 -23.42 -9.25 -30.63
N TYR A 368 -23.05 -10.39 -31.21
CA TYR A 368 -23.21 -10.69 -32.62
C TYR A 368 -23.69 -12.12 -32.88
N SER A 369 -24.52 -12.24 -33.91
CA SER A 369 -24.94 -13.50 -34.52
C SER A 369 -24.97 -13.35 -36.03
N SER A 370 -24.46 -14.35 -36.75
CA SER A 370 -24.52 -14.38 -38.22
C SER A 370 -25.97 -14.54 -38.71
N ASN A 371 -26.82 -15.22 -37.93
CA ASN A 371 -28.26 -15.22 -38.10
C ASN A 371 -28.89 -13.94 -37.49
N PRO A 372 -29.78 -13.24 -38.21
CA PRO A 372 -30.43 -12.07 -37.67
C PRO A 372 -31.46 -12.50 -36.63
N ILE A 373 -31.23 -12.16 -35.36
CA ILE A 373 -32.11 -12.51 -34.23
C ILE A 373 -32.39 -11.35 -33.26
N PHE A 374 -31.53 -10.33 -33.24
CA PHE A 374 -31.62 -9.25 -32.27
C PHE A 374 -32.70 -8.23 -32.65
N GLY A 375 -33.39 -7.73 -31.62
CA GLY A 375 -34.54 -6.84 -31.76
C GLY A 375 -34.35 -5.49 -31.10
N ARG A 376 -35.23 -4.54 -31.43
CA ARG A 376 -35.34 -3.24 -30.75
C ARG A 376 -36.80 -2.92 -30.46
N THR A 377 -37.16 -2.78 -29.19
CA THR A 377 -38.52 -2.43 -28.75
C THR A 377 -38.93 -1.00 -29.12
N SER A 378 -37.94 -0.13 -29.36
CA SER A 378 -38.11 1.23 -29.87
C SER A 378 -37.19 1.50 -31.05
N ARG A 379 -37.63 2.32 -32.01
CA ARG A 379 -36.81 2.77 -33.15
C ARG A 379 -35.61 3.60 -32.72
N GLU A 380 -35.69 4.29 -31.59
CA GLU A 380 -34.56 5.09 -31.07
C GLU A 380 -33.38 4.21 -30.62
N PHE A 381 -33.61 2.90 -30.42
CA PHE A 381 -32.60 1.97 -29.94
C PHE A 381 -31.80 1.31 -31.06
N THR A 382 -32.07 1.65 -32.33
CA THR A 382 -31.32 1.09 -33.47
C THR A 382 -29.88 1.60 -33.52
N THR A 383 -29.67 2.86 -33.10
CA THR A 383 -28.33 3.45 -33.02
C THR A 383 -27.74 3.20 -31.63
N PRO A 384 -26.47 2.77 -31.51
CA PRO A 384 -25.82 2.65 -30.21
C PRO A 384 -25.84 3.97 -29.42
N PRO A 385 -25.93 3.93 -28.08
CA PRO A 385 -25.87 5.14 -27.26
C PRO A 385 -24.59 5.94 -27.49
N ALA A 386 -24.71 7.27 -27.57
CA ALA A 386 -23.55 8.15 -27.82
C ALA A 386 -22.57 8.23 -26.63
N THR A 387 -23.06 8.01 -25.40
CA THR A 387 -22.24 8.02 -24.18
C THR A 387 -22.67 6.87 -23.27
N ALA A 388 -21.79 6.50 -22.34
CA ALA A 388 -22.08 5.39 -21.43
C ALA A 388 -23.21 5.67 -20.43
N LYS A 389 -23.62 6.94 -20.26
CA LYS A 389 -24.70 7.35 -19.37
C LYS A 389 -26.10 7.06 -19.94
N ILE A 390 -26.21 6.73 -21.22
CA ILE A 390 -27.49 6.53 -21.91
C ILE A 390 -27.77 5.03 -22.08
N ARG A 391 -28.86 4.53 -21.49
CA ARG A 391 -29.25 3.11 -21.50
C ARG A 391 -28.07 2.17 -21.17
N PRO A 392 -27.41 2.30 -20.00
CA PRO A 392 -26.39 1.33 -19.59
C PRO A 392 -27.01 -0.05 -19.32
N VAL A 393 -26.21 -1.09 -19.45
CA VAL A 393 -26.46 -2.43 -18.88
C VAL A 393 -25.44 -2.70 -17.78
N ASN A 394 -25.82 -3.43 -16.73
CA ASN A 394 -24.87 -3.81 -15.68
C ASN A 394 -24.13 -5.08 -16.10
N GLN A 395 -22.91 -5.28 -15.62
CA GLN A 395 -22.15 -6.51 -15.92
C GLN A 395 -22.84 -7.81 -15.52
N ILE A 396 -23.54 -7.76 -14.38
CA ILE A 396 -24.30 -8.91 -13.87
C ILE A 396 -25.46 -9.31 -14.79
N ASP A 397 -25.93 -8.42 -15.67
CA ASP A 397 -27.04 -8.68 -16.62
C ASP A 397 -26.63 -9.66 -17.74
N LEU A 398 -25.31 -9.84 -17.94
CA LEU A 398 -24.77 -10.83 -18.89
C LEU A 398 -25.10 -12.27 -18.48
N VAL A 399 -25.02 -12.58 -17.19
CA VAL A 399 -25.18 -13.95 -16.65
C VAL A 399 -26.54 -14.57 -16.95
N PRO A 400 -27.69 -13.95 -16.63
CA PRO A 400 -28.99 -14.52 -16.96
C PRO A 400 -29.23 -14.50 -18.47
N THR A 401 -28.67 -13.53 -19.20
CA THR A 401 -28.77 -13.46 -20.66
C THR A 401 -28.10 -14.66 -21.32
N LEU A 402 -26.83 -14.94 -20.98
CA LEU A 402 -26.10 -16.09 -21.50
C LEU A 402 -26.76 -17.41 -21.08
N SER A 403 -27.19 -17.52 -19.83
CA SER A 403 -27.80 -18.76 -19.32
C SER A 403 -29.05 -19.14 -20.11
N LEU A 404 -29.94 -18.17 -20.35
CA LEU A 404 -31.18 -18.38 -21.09
C LEU A 404 -30.92 -18.62 -22.59
N LEU A 405 -29.96 -17.92 -23.20
CA LEU A 405 -29.63 -18.09 -24.62
C LEU A 405 -28.98 -19.45 -24.93
N LEU A 406 -28.15 -19.97 -24.02
CA LEU A 406 -27.47 -21.27 -24.13
C LEU A 406 -28.30 -22.45 -23.59
N GLY A 407 -29.44 -22.17 -22.96
CA GLY A 407 -30.35 -23.19 -22.46
C GLY A 407 -29.88 -23.88 -21.17
N ILE A 408 -29.06 -23.21 -20.35
CA ILE A 408 -28.59 -23.69 -19.03
C ILE A 408 -29.33 -22.98 -17.88
N PRO A 409 -29.30 -23.50 -16.64
CA PRO A 409 -29.87 -22.80 -15.49
C PRO A 409 -29.19 -21.45 -15.24
N ILE A 410 -29.97 -20.43 -14.87
CA ILE A 410 -29.40 -19.18 -14.34
C ILE A 410 -28.76 -19.50 -12.97
N PRO A 411 -27.49 -19.13 -12.72
CA PRO A 411 -26.83 -19.35 -11.44
C PRO A 411 -27.66 -18.87 -10.25
N TYR A 412 -27.65 -19.63 -9.16
CA TYR A 412 -28.56 -19.45 -8.02
C TYR A 412 -28.50 -18.03 -7.44
N ASN A 413 -27.30 -17.48 -7.27
CA ASN A 413 -27.08 -16.20 -6.60
C ASN A 413 -27.34 -14.97 -7.51
N ASN A 414 -27.73 -15.17 -8.77
CA ASN A 414 -27.86 -14.10 -9.77
C ASN A 414 -28.82 -12.98 -9.35
N LEU A 415 -28.42 -11.75 -9.67
CA LEU A 415 -29.18 -10.52 -9.49
C LEU A 415 -29.40 -9.74 -10.78
N GLY A 416 -28.71 -10.12 -11.85
CA GLY A 416 -28.85 -9.48 -13.14
C GLY A 416 -30.22 -9.70 -13.75
N GLN A 417 -30.59 -8.86 -14.70
CA GLN A 417 -31.77 -9.00 -15.53
C GLN A 417 -31.40 -9.33 -16.99
N PRO A 418 -32.27 -10.01 -17.77
CA PRO A 418 -31.98 -10.29 -19.18
C PRO A 418 -31.82 -9.02 -20.01
N ILE A 419 -30.86 -9.00 -20.93
CA ILE A 419 -30.62 -7.88 -21.85
C ILE A 419 -31.72 -7.85 -22.92
N GLU A 420 -32.41 -6.73 -22.99
CA GLU A 420 -33.59 -6.50 -23.83
C GLU A 420 -33.39 -6.91 -25.31
N GLU A 421 -32.31 -6.46 -25.95
CA GLU A 421 -32.03 -6.69 -27.37
C GLU A 421 -31.93 -8.18 -27.75
N ALA A 422 -31.51 -9.03 -26.79
CA ALA A 422 -31.36 -10.47 -26.99
C ALA A 422 -32.70 -11.22 -27.08
N PHE A 423 -33.78 -10.66 -26.52
CA PHE A 423 -35.08 -11.34 -26.42
C PHE A 423 -36.23 -10.62 -27.14
N ALA A 424 -36.02 -9.41 -27.65
CA ALA A 424 -37.05 -8.60 -28.30
C ALA A 424 -37.52 -9.13 -29.69
N GLY A 425 -36.77 -10.05 -30.29
CA GLY A 425 -37.03 -10.63 -31.60
C GLY A 425 -36.91 -9.62 -32.75
N LEU A 426 -36.84 -10.10 -34.00
CA LEU A 426 -36.51 -9.27 -35.18
C LEU A 426 -37.33 -7.97 -35.33
N ARG A 427 -38.63 -8.02 -35.06
CA ARG A 427 -39.52 -6.86 -35.21
C ARG A 427 -39.60 -6.00 -33.95
N GLY A 428 -38.97 -6.42 -32.85
CA GLY A 428 -39.06 -5.76 -31.55
C GLY A 428 -40.41 -5.94 -30.85
N ASP A 429 -41.21 -6.91 -31.29
CA ASP A 429 -42.57 -7.15 -30.79
C ASP A 429 -42.75 -8.51 -30.09
N ALA A 430 -41.65 -9.25 -29.84
CA ALA A 430 -41.66 -10.53 -29.11
C ALA A 430 -41.80 -10.31 -27.59
N TRP A 431 -42.88 -9.64 -27.20
CA TRP A 431 -43.16 -9.28 -25.80
C TRP A 431 -43.42 -10.49 -24.92
N ASP A 432 -43.92 -11.59 -25.48
CA ASP A 432 -44.04 -12.90 -24.82
C ASP A 432 -42.66 -13.43 -24.40
N ASN A 433 -41.69 -13.42 -25.31
CA ASN A 433 -40.32 -13.86 -25.07
C ASN A 433 -39.62 -12.98 -24.02
N LEU A 434 -39.72 -11.65 -24.16
CA LEU A 434 -39.21 -10.69 -23.17
C LEU A 434 -39.83 -10.91 -21.78
N ALA A 435 -41.16 -11.05 -21.70
CA ALA A 435 -41.85 -11.25 -20.44
C ALA A 435 -41.52 -12.60 -19.80
N ALA A 436 -41.34 -13.66 -20.60
CA ALA A 436 -40.96 -14.97 -20.11
C ALA A 436 -39.54 -14.99 -19.54
N ALA A 437 -38.57 -14.42 -20.27
CA ALA A 437 -37.19 -14.28 -19.80
C ALA A 437 -37.13 -13.44 -18.51
N ALA A 438 -37.78 -12.27 -18.48
CA ALA A 438 -37.81 -11.40 -17.30
C ALA A 438 -38.48 -12.08 -16.10
N ARG A 439 -39.62 -12.75 -16.29
CA ARG A 439 -40.31 -13.48 -15.21
C ARG A 439 -39.49 -14.62 -14.65
N MET A 440 -38.83 -15.41 -15.51
CA MET A 440 -38.00 -16.54 -15.09
C MET A 440 -36.81 -16.06 -14.24
N THR A 441 -36.10 -15.03 -14.70
CA THR A 441 -34.98 -14.45 -13.97
C THR A 441 -35.44 -13.79 -12.67
N ALA A 442 -36.55 -13.05 -12.69
CA ALA A 442 -37.14 -12.46 -11.48
C ALA A 442 -37.52 -13.53 -10.44
N ALA A 443 -38.04 -14.67 -10.87
CA ALA A 443 -38.35 -15.79 -9.97
C ALA A 443 -37.08 -16.40 -9.34
N GLY A 444 -35.99 -16.52 -10.12
CA GLY A 444 -34.68 -16.91 -9.61
C GLY A 444 -34.16 -15.95 -8.55
N ILE A 445 -34.22 -14.64 -8.81
CA ILE A 445 -33.83 -13.58 -7.87
C ILE A 445 -34.66 -13.67 -6.58
N LYS A 446 -35.98 -13.86 -6.69
CA LYS A 446 -36.86 -14.03 -5.53
C LYS A 446 -36.49 -15.25 -4.70
N ARG A 447 -36.18 -16.38 -5.36
CA ARG A 447 -35.76 -17.62 -4.70
C ARG A 447 -34.46 -17.41 -3.93
N TYR A 448 -33.46 -16.77 -4.55
CA TYR A 448 -32.21 -16.40 -3.90
C TYR A 448 -32.44 -15.48 -2.69
N GLN A 449 -33.23 -14.42 -2.86
CA GLN A 449 -33.58 -13.53 -1.76
C GLN A 449 -34.18 -14.31 -0.59
N ALA A 450 -35.13 -15.22 -0.84
CA ALA A 450 -35.75 -16.00 0.23
C ALA A 450 -34.71 -16.82 1.04
N SER A 451 -33.78 -17.54 0.38
CA SER A 451 -32.68 -18.22 1.07
C SER A 451 -31.78 -17.25 1.84
N TYR A 452 -31.40 -16.13 1.22
CA TYR A 452 -30.51 -15.15 1.82
C TYR A 452 -31.10 -14.53 3.10
N PHE A 453 -32.38 -14.17 3.08
CA PHE A 453 -33.07 -13.63 4.25
C PHE A 453 -33.32 -14.68 5.33
N ALA A 454 -33.62 -15.93 4.94
CA ALA A 454 -33.73 -17.05 5.89
C ALA A 454 -32.40 -17.31 6.60
N ALA A 455 -31.28 -17.35 5.88
CA ALA A 455 -29.94 -17.52 6.44
C ALA A 455 -29.55 -16.37 7.39
N ARG A 456 -30.11 -15.17 7.19
CA ARG A 456 -29.92 -14.00 8.07
C ARG A 456 -30.97 -13.86 9.18
N GLY A 457 -31.98 -14.73 9.25
CA GLY A 457 -33.06 -14.65 10.23
C GLY A 457 -33.93 -13.39 10.11
N VAL A 458 -34.09 -12.85 8.90
CA VAL A 458 -34.87 -11.62 8.63
C VAL A 458 -36.14 -11.96 7.86
N GLU A 459 -37.30 -11.51 8.34
CA GLU A 459 -38.58 -11.70 7.63
C GLU A 459 -38.83 -10.58 6.61
N GLN A 460 -39.25 -10.95 5.40
CA GLN A 460 -39.70 -9.98 4.39
C GLN A 460 -41.18 -9.66 4.59
N ALA A 461 -41.49 -8.45 5.08
CA ALA A 461 -42.87 -7.93 5.08
C ALA A 461 -43.14 -7.12 3.79
N PRO A 462 -44.29 -7.29 3.13
CA PRO A 462 -44.69 -6.45 2.00
C PRO A 462 -45.07 -5.05 2.50
N THR A 463 -44.08 -4.15 2.58
CA THR A 463 -44.31 -2.72 2.84
C THR A 463 -44.47 -1.97 1.51
N PRO A 464 -45.16 -0.80 1.48
CA PRO A 464 -45.22 0.04 0.30
C PRO A 464 -43.82 0.38 -0.23
N GLY A 465 -43.59 0.16 -1.53
CA GLY A 465 -42.31 0.33 -2.21
C GLY A 465 -41.32 -0.84 -2.06
N SER A 466 -41.68 -1.93 -1.38
CA SER A 466 -40.79 -3.09 -1.20
C SER A 466 -40.72 -3.99 -2.44
N PRO A 467 -39.63 -4.73 -2.66
CA PRO A 467 -39.55 -5.77 -3.69
C PRO A 467 -40.72 -6.77 -3.65
N ALA A 468 -41.22 -7.12 -2.46
CA ALA A 468 -42.37 -8.01 -2.31
C ALA A 468 -43.67 -7.42 -2.90
N GLU A 469 -43.89 -6.11 -2.80
CA GLU A 469 -45.04 -5.44 -3.44
C GLU A 469 -44.90 -5.44 -4.97
N PHE A 470 -43.71 -5.11 -5.50
CA PHE A 470 -43.46 -5.13 -6.94
C PHE A 470 -43.65 -6.55 -7.51
N TRP A 471 -43.19 -7.59 -6.80
CA TRP A 471 -43.46 -8.98 -7.16
C TRP A 471 -44.95 -9.28 -7.21
N ALA A 472 -45.71 -8.92 -6.17
CA ALA A 472 -47.15 -9.15 -6.12
C ALA A 472 -47.89 -8.43 -7.26
N LYS A 473 -47.48 -7.20 -7.60
CA LYS A 473 -48.01 -6.47 -8.76
C LYS A 473 -47.69 -7.19 -10.07
N ALA A 474 -46.47 -7.66 -10.26
CA ALA A 474 -46.07 -8.36 -11.48
C ALA A 474 -46.84 -9.67 -11.68
N GLU A 475 -46.97 -10.51 -10.64
CA GLU A 475 -47.78 -11.73 -10.71
C GLU A 475 -49.27 -11.44 -10.90
N ALA A 476 -49.80 -10.34 -10.35
CA ALA A 476 -51.18 -9.93 -10.61
C ALA A 476 -51.42 -9.52 -12.07
N VAL A 477 -50.42 -8.99 -12.78
CA VAL A 477 -50.49 -8.73 -14.23
C VAL A 477 -50.53 -10.04 -15.00
N VAL A 478 -49.71 -11.03 -14.62
CA VAL A 478 -49.75 -12.37 -15.23
C VAL A 478 -51.11 -13.05 -15.02
N ALA A 479 -51.64 -13.01 -13.80
CA ALA A 479 -52.91 -13.63 -13.44
C ALA A 479 -54.12 -13.04 -14.17
N LYS A 480 -54.04 -11.79 -14.65
CA LYS A 480 -55.09 -11.15 -15.47
C LYS A 480 -55.13 -11.69 -16.91
N GLY A 481 -54.14 -12.49 -17.32
CA GLY A 481 -54.01 -12.99 -18.69
C GLY A 481 -53.69 -11.88 -19.69
N MET A 482 -53.48 -12.26 -20.97
CA MET A 482 -53.14 -11.33 -22.05
C MET A 482 -54.20 -10.21 -22.19
N PRO A 483 -53.89 -8.93 -21.86
CA PRO A 483 -54.84 -7.84 -22.06
C PRO A 483 -54.85 -7.47 -23.54
N ASN A 484 -56.02 -7.56 -24.18
CA ASN A 484 -56.16 -7.20 -25.60
C ASN A 484 -55.68 -5.75 -25.88
N LYS A 485 -54.99 -5.61 -27.02
CA LYS A 485 -54.26 -4.48 -27.64
C LYS A 485 -52.78 -4.24 -27.27
N ASN A 486 -52.29 -4.58 -26.06
CA ASN A 486 -50.89 -4.27 -25.67
C ASN A 486 -49.98 -5.49 -25.42
N GLY A 487 -50.49 -6.72 -25.55
CA GLY A 487 -49.70 -7.95 -25.41
C GLY A 487 -49.06 -8.12 -24.02
N TRP A 488 -47.91 -8.82 -23.96
CA TRP A 488 -47.17 -9.09 -22.73
C TRP A 488 -46.23 -7.95 -22.27
N ALA A 489 -46.25 -6.79 -22.97
CA ALA A 489 -45.40 -5.64 -22.64
C ALA A 489 -45.58 -5.13 -21.18
N PRO A 490 -46.81 -5.04 -20.63
CA PRO A 490 -47.00 -4.66 -19.23
C PRO A 490 -46.40 -5.66 -18.23
N THR A 491 -46.38 -6.96 -18.59
CA THR A 491 -45.78 -8.02 -17.77
C THR A 491 -44.27 -7.87 -17.72
N TYR A 492 -43.63 -7.68 -18.87
CA TYR A 492 -42.19 -7.39 -18.95
C TYR A 492 -41.82 -6.15 -18.12
N ALA A 493 -42.57 -5.05 -18.27
CA ALA A 493 -42.33 -3.81 -17.52
C ALA A 493 -42.46 -4.02 -16.00
N ALA A 494 -43.44 -4.81 -15.55
CA ALA A 494 -43.66 -5.08 -14.13
C ALA A 494 -42.52 -5.92 -13.50
N PHE A 495 -42.04 -6.96 -14.18
CA PHE A 495 -40.90 -7.75 -13.70
C PHE A 495 -39.58 -6.98 -13.77
N SER A 496 -39.36 -6.19 -14.82
CA SER A 496 -38.18 -5.31 -14.92
C SER A 496 -38.14 -4.30 -13.76
N ALA A 497 -39.31 -3.74 -13.38
CA ALA A 497 -39.40 -2.86 -12.22
C ALA A 497 -39.10 -3.59 -10.89
N TYR A 498 -39.56 -4.83 -10.73
CA TYR A 498 -39.21 -5.66 -9.57
C TYR A 498 -37.70 -5.92 -9.49
N GLN A 499 -37.07 -6.28 -10.62
CA GLN A 499 -35.63 -6.56 -10.68
C GLN A 499 -34.81 -5.31 -10.38
N ALA A 500 -35.18 -4.16 -10.98
CA ALA A 500 -34.51 -2.88 -10.73
C ALA A 500 -34.60 -2.44 -9.26
N GLU A 501 -35.78 -2.52 -8.64
CA GLU A 501 -35.94 -2.16 -7.22
C GLU A 501 -35.23 -3.19 -6.31
N THR A 502 -35.26 -4.47 -6.67
CA THR A 502 -34.51 -5.52 -5.96
C THR A 502 -33.01 -5.24 -5.98
N LEU A 503 -32.43 -4.98 -7.14
CA LEU A 503 -31.01 -4.69 -7.28
C LEU A 503 -30.62 -3.45 -6.48
N LYS A 504 -31.45 -2.40 -6.51
CA LYS A 504 -31.26 -1.18 -5.71
C LYS A 504 -31.28 -1.46 -4.21
N VAL A 505 -32.24 -2.27 -3.72
CA VAL A 505 -32.31 -2.68 -2.31
C VAL A 505 -31.09 -3.52 -1.95
N CYS A 506 -30.69 -4.48 -2.77
CA CYS A 506 -29.51 -5.31 -2.58
C CYS A 506 -28.21 -4.48 -2.52
N LYS A 507 -28.01 -3.52 -3.44
CA LYS A 507 -26.91 -2.54 -3.37
C LYS A 507 -26.92 -1.77 -2.05
N SER A 508 -28.09 -1.38 -1.54
CA SER A 508 -28.21 -0.70 -0.24
C SER A 508 -27.96 -1.61 0.99
N LEU A 509 -28.30 -2.90 0.90
CA LEU A 509 -28.12 -3.88 1.97
C LEU A 509 -26.67 -4.31 2.11
N TRP A 510 -25.95 -4.47 1.00
CA TRP A 510 -24.51 -4.78 1.02
C TRP A 510 -23.63 -3.56 1.36
N ALA A 511 -24.22 -2.38 1.45
CA ALA A 511 -23.60 -1.18 2.04
C ALA A 511 -23.91 -1.01 3.55
N ARG A 512 -24.45 -2.02 4.25
CA ARG A 512 -24.79 -1.91 5.69
C ARG A 512 -23.66 -2.33 6.62
N PHE A 513 -22.93 -1.33 7.11
CA PHE A 513 -21.83 -1.46 8.06
C PHE A 513 -22.24 -2.10 9.40
N ASP A 514 -21.40 -2.97 9.97
CA ASP A 514 -21.55 -3.44 11.36
C ASP A 514 -20.97 -2.41 12.33
N LEU A 515 -21.87 -1.62 12.90
CA LEU A 515 -21.52 -0.54 13.81
C LEU A 515 -20.89 -1.04 15.11
N VAL A 516 -21.23 -2.26 15.58
CA VAL A 516 -20.70 -2.77 16.85
C VAL A 516 -19.21 -3.05 16.70
N SER A 517 -18.81 -3.80 15.66
CA SER A 517 -17.39 -4.07 15.38
C SER A 517 -16.61 -2.79 15.10
N MET A 518 -17.18 -1.85 14.35
CA MET A 518 -16.57 -0.55 14.11
C MET A 518 -16.33 0.26 15.40
N ILE A 519 -17.32 0.31 16.29
CA ILE A 519 -17.20 1.04 17.57
C ILE A 519 -16.16 0.36 18.47
N ILE A 520 -16.13 -0.97 18.53
CA ILE A 520 -15.11 -1.72 19.29
C ILE A 520 -13.72 -1.42 18.73
N GLY A 521 -13.54 -1.46 17.41
CA GLY A 521 -12.26 -1.14 16.76
C GLY A 521 -11.79 0.28 17.06
N ILE A 522 -12.69 1.27 16.96
CA ILE A 522 -12.42 2.66 17.34
C ILE A 522 -12.06 2.78 18.82
N ALA A 523 -12.77 2.07 19.72
CA ALA A 523 -12.50 2.11 21.15
C ALA A 523 -11.13 1.52 21.51
N ILE A 524 -10.77 0.38 20.92
CA ILE A 524 -9.43 -0.23 21.10
C ILE A 524 -8.35 0.72 20.62
N MET A 525 -8.51 1.30 19.43
CA MET A 525 -7.54 2.27 18.89
C MET A 525 -7.45 3.54 19.74
N ALA A 526 -8.58 4.09 20.21
CA ALA A 526 -8.60 5.28 21.06
C ALA A 526 -7.92 5.05 22.40
N LEU A 527 -8.16 3.90 23.04
CA LEU A 527 -7.49 3.50 24.27
C LEU A 527 -6.01 3.20 24.04
N GLY A 528 -5.65 2.58 22.90
CA GLY A 528 -4.26 2.36 22.49
C GLY A 528 -3.49 3.67 22.32
N VAL A 529 -4.08 4.64 21.62
CA VAL A 529 -3.53 6.01 21.47
C VAL A 529 -3.38 6.67 22.83
N LEU A 530 -4.38 6.58 23.71
CA LEU A 530 -4.30 7.15 25.06
C LEU A 530 -3.13 6.56 25.84
N VAL A 531 -3.00 5.23 25.86
CA VAL A 531 -1.90 4.53 26.54
C VAL A 531 -0.54 4.94 25.96
N LEU A 532 -0.44 5.05 24.62
CA LEU A 532 0.79 5.48 23.96
C LEU A 532 1.14 6.94 24.31
N LEU A 533 0.15 7.84 24.38
CA LEU A 533 0.34 9.23 24.78
C LEU A 533 0.78 9.38 26.25
N VAL A 534 0.23 8.56 27.16
CA VAL A 534 0.68 8.50 28.56
C VAL A 534 2.06 7.86 28.69
N TYR A 535 2.39 6.87 27.85
CA TYR A 535 3.73 6.28 27.80
C TYR A 535 4.80 7.31 27.42
N VAL A 536 4.49 8.24 26.51
CA VAL A 536 5.44 9.26 26.05
C VAL A 536 5.41 10.57 26.84
N SER A 537 4.46 10.75 27.76
CA SER A 537 4.36 11.96 28.57
C SER A 537 5.58 12.11 29.48
N ARG A 538 5.95 13.36 29.78
CA ARG A 538 7.14 13.67 30.60
C ARG A 538 6.77 13.84 32.07
N ASP A 539 7.58 13.27 32.96
CA ASP A 539 7.56 13.58 34.39
C ASP A 539 8.65 14.62 34.75
N GLU A 540 8.56 15.31 35.88
CA GLU A 540 9.56 16.26 36.38
C GLU A 540 10.90 15.57 36.72
N ASP A 541 10.89 14.25 36.94
CA ASP A 541 12.08 13.41 37.16
C ASP A 541 12.68 12.83 35.85
N ASP A 542 12.05 13.03 34.68
CA ASP A 542 12.57 12.61 33.35
C ASP A 542 13.74 13.51 32.84
N ASP A 543 14.07 14.58 33.56
CA ASP A 543 15.08 15.59 33.19
C ASP A 543 16.55 15.14 33.43
N LEU A 544 16.77 13.95 33.99
CA LEU A 544 18.12 13.41 34.22
C LEU A 544 18.64 12.59 33.03
N ALA A 545 18.66 13.19 31.84
CA ALA A 545 19.77 12.92 30.94
C ALA A 545 21.00 13.60 31.58
N VAL A 546 21.66 12.89 32.50
CA VAL A 546 22.88 13.36 33.19
C VAL A 546 23.80 13.97 32.13
N LEU A 547 24.05 15.28 32.26
CA LEU A 547 24.98 16.01 31.42
C LEU A 547 26.28 15.22 31.34
N GLU A 548 26.80 15.08 30.13
CA GLU A 548 27.98 14.28 29.82
C GLU A 548 29.22 14.86 30.53
N ASP A 549 29.42 14.47 31.80
CA ASP A 549 30.62 14.82 32.57
C ASP A 549 31.55 13.62 32.59
N ALA A 550 32.52 13.65 31.67
CA ALA A 550 33.53 12.62 31.53
C ALA A 550 34.39 12.46 32.79
N GLU A 551 34.59 13.52 33.59
CA GLU A 551 35.34 13.44 34.85
C GLU A 551 34.50 12.76 35.94
N LEU A 552 33.21 13.09 36.01
CA LEU A 552 32.27 12.46 36.93
C LEU A 552 32.07 10.97 36.62
N ASP A 553 31.92 10.58 35.35
CA ASP A 553 31.78 9.17 34.92
C ASP A 553 33.06 8.37 35.18
N MET A 554 34.23 8.97 34.95
CA MET A 554 35.51 8.35 35.30
C MET A 554 35.67 8.19 36.83
N ALA A 555 35.20 9.16 37.61
CA ALA A 555 35.22 9.10 39.07
C ALA A 555 34.25 8.02 39.61
N GLU A 556 33.01 7.99 39.13
CA GLU A 556 31.98 7.00 39.47
C GLU A 556 32.48 5.59 39.16
N ARG A 557 33.00 5.37 37.96
CA ARG A 557 33.60 4.10 37.53
C ARG A 557 34.79 3.70 38.41
N SER A 558 35.63 4.66 38.84
CA SER A 558 36.76 4.37 39.71
C SER A 558 36.32 3.90 41.11
N LEU A 559 35.22 4.47 41.62
CA LEU A 559 34.64 4.13 42.93
C LEU A 559 33.96 2.75 42.89
N GLU A 560 33.23 2.45 41.82
CA GLU A 560 32.62 1.12 41.61
C GLU A 560 33.68 0.00 41.53
N LEU A 561 34.81 0.26 40.85
CA LEU A 561 35.94 -0.69 40.78
C LEU A 561 36.60 -0.92 42.16
N GLN A 562 36.51 0.06 43.06
CA GLN A 562 36.96 -0.04 44.45
C GLN A 562 35.93 -0.72 45.37
N GLY A 563 34.77 -1.12 44.85
CA GLY A 563 33.71 -1.80 45.60
C GLY A 563 32.78 -0.87 46.38
N VAL A 564 32.87 0.44 46.12
CA VAL A 564 31.89 1.42 46.61
C VAL A 564 30.75 1.43 45.60
N ASN A 565 29.62 0.80 45.96
CA ASN A 565 28.40 0.96 45.18
C ASN A 565 27.99 2.44 45.25
N ALA A 566 28.07 3.15 44.13
CA ALA A 566 27.29 4.36 43.97
C ALA A 566 25.83 3.99 44.29
N GLY A 567 25.17 4.78 45.15
CA GLY A 567 23.81 4.49 45.60
C GLY A 567 22.81 4.35 44.45
N PRO A 568 21.56 3.94 44.71
CA PRO A 568 20.54 3.67 43.69
C PRO A 568 19.98 4.95 43.03
N SER A 569 20.82 5.91 42.64
CA SER A 569 20.42 7.11 41.92
C SER A 569 20.25 6.76 40.43
N THR A 570 19.04 6.29 40.07
CA THR A 570 18.39 6.23 38.72
C THR A 570 17.41 5.04 38.59
N ALA A 571 16.79 4.60 39.69
CA ALA A 571 16.05 3.32 39.74
C ALA A 571 14.65 3.30 39.08
N SER A 572 14.07 4.43 38.67
CA SER A 572 12.66 4.46 38.18
C SER A 572 12.49 3.95 36.74
N TYR A 573 13.36 4.36 35.80
CA TYR A 573 13.15 4.12 34.36
C TYR A 573 13.66 2.78 33.85
N HIS A 574 14.64 2.16 34.51
CA HIS A 574 15.27 0.91 34.06
C HIS A 574 14.32 -0.32 34.01
N GLY A 575 13.09 -0.21 34.51
CA GLY A 575 12.12 -1.31 34.59
C GLY A 575 10.74 -1.06 33.97
N LEU A 576 10.49 0.13 33.39
CA LEU A 576 9.13 0.51 32.94
C LEU A 576 8.58 -0.46 31.89
N ASN A 577 9.25 -0.62 30.74
CA ASN A 577 8.79 -1.51 29.66
C ASN A 577 8.57 -2.95 30.14
N LYS A 578 9.40 -3.45 31.06
CA LYS A 578 9.24 -4.77 31.67
C LYS A 578 7.95 -4.87 32.51
N SER A 579 7.65 -3.83 33.29
CA SER A 579 6.41 -3.75 34.07
C SER A 579 5.18 -3.71 33.15
N LEU A 580 5.23 -2.88 32.11
CA LEU A 580 4.15 -2.72 31.13
C LEU A 580 3.86 -4.03 30.37
N VAL A 581 4.89 -4.71 29.87
CA VAL A 581 4.71 -6.00 29.16
C VAL A 581 4.12 -7.07 30.09
N ARG A 582 4.53 -7.12 31.36
CA ARG A 582 3.94 -8.05 32.33
C ARG A 582 2.48 -7.71 32.60
N ALA A 583 2.15 -6.44 32.78
CA ALA A 583 0.76 -5.99 32.94
C ALA A 583 -0.09 -6.35 31.72
N ALA A 584 0.42 -6.09 30.51
CA ALA A 584 -0.23 -6.44 29.26
C ALA A 584 -0.58 -7.92 29.17
N LEU A 585 0.38 -8.82 29.46
CA LEU A 585 0.14 -10.27 29.43
C LEU A 585 -0.84 -10.73 30.51
N LEU A 586 -0.78 -10.13 31.71
CA LEU A 586 -1.70 -10.42 32.81
C LEU A 586 -3.15 -9.99 32.49
N GLY A 587 -3.35 -8.94 31.71
CA GLY A 587 -4.67 -8.56 31.21
C GLY A 587 -5.12 -9.39 30.00
N ALA A 588 -4.25 -9.54 29.00
CA ALA A 588 -4.58 -10.14 27.72
C ALA A 588 -5.00 -11.61 27.83
N LEU A 589 -4.25 -12.45 28.56
CA LEU A 589 -4.52 -13.89 28.60
C LEU A 589 -5.88 -14.23 29.26
N PRO A 590 -6.22 -13.69 30.45
CA PRO A 590 -7.55 -13.92 31.03
C PRO A 590 -8.67 -13.28 30.22
N GLY A 591 -8.47 -12.07 29.69
CA GLY A 591 -9.46 -11.40 28.86
C GLY A 591 -9.78 -12.18 27.58
N PHE A 592 -8.74 -12.71 26.92
CA PHE A 592 -8.91 -13.58 25.76
C PHE A 592 -9.66 -14.86 26.10
N GLY A 593 -9.23 -15.57 27.15
CA GLY A 593 -9.88 -16.80 27.60
C GLY A 593 -11.34 -16.59 27.98
N ALA A 594 -11.67 -15.51 28.68
CA ALA A 594 -13.04 -15.15 29.06
C ALA A 594 -13.91 -14.83 27.83
N GLY A 595 -13.38 -14.09 26.86
CA GLY A 595 -14.12 -13.73 25.65
C GLY A 595 -14.39 -14.94 24.75
N VAL A 596 -13.43 -15.85 24.64
CA VAL A 596 -13.62 -17.14 23.95
C VAL A 596 -14.67 -17.98 24.67
N ALA A 597 -14.59 -18.13 25.99
CA ALA A 597 -15.57 -18.88 26.77
C ALA A 597 -16.98 -18.30 26.66
N GLN A 598 -17.13 -16.98 26.73
CA GLN A 598 -18.41 -16.30 26.51
C GLN A 598 -18.98 -16.61 25.13
N SER A 599 -18.15 -16.57 24.08
CA SER A 599 -18.59 -16.84 22.72
C SER A 599 -19.04 -18.30 22.50
N PHE A 600 -18.38 -19.25 23.17
CA PHE A 600 -18.84 -20.64 23.20
C PHE A 600 -20.18 -20.78 23.95
N ILE A 601 -20.39 -20.03 25.04
CA ILE A 601 -21.63 -20.07 25.82
C ILE A 601 -22.80 -19.42 25.08
N SER A 602 -22.56 -18.32 24.35
CA SER A 602 -23.59 -17.64 23.55
C SER A 602 -23.94 -18.37 22.26
N GLY A 603 -23.19 -19.42 21.90
CA GLY A 603 -23.42 -20.21 20.68
C GLY A 603 -22.98 -19.52 19.39
N GLU A 604 -22.20 -18.43 19.49
CA GLU A 604 -21.74 -17.66 18.32
C GLU A 604 -20.41 -18.19 17.75
N GLY A 605 -19.62 -18.94 18.53
CA GLY A 605 -18.46 -19.68 18.01
C GLY A 605 -17.27 -18.84 17.51
N ASP A 606 -17.21 -17.56 17.92
CA ASP A 606 -16.37 -16.54 17.32
C ASP A 606 -15.17 -16.17 18.20
N TRP A 607 -14.00 -16.73 17.86
CA TRP A 607 -12.72 -16.47 18.54
C TRP A 607 -12.32 -14.99 18.54
N HIS A 608 -12.82 -14.21 17.58
CA HIS A 608 -12.49 -12.80 17.43
C HIS A 608 -12.91 -11.99 18.66
N ARG A 609 -14.04 -12.31 19.31
CA ARG A 609 -14.49 -11.68 20.58
C ARG A 609 -13.51 -11.88 21.74
N GLY A 610 -12.77 -12.98 21.75
CA GLY A 610 -11.64 -13.17 22.63
C GLY A 610 -10.55 -12.10 22.43
N ALA A 611 -10.20 -11.81 21.18
CA ALA A 611 -9.15 -10.85 20.85
C ALA A 611 -9.49 -9.41 21.29
N SER A 612 -10.74 -8.94 21.09
CA SER A 612 -11.16 -7.61 21.58
C SER A 612 -11.14 -7.52 23.10
N LEU A 613 -11.71 -8.50 23.81
CA LEU A 613 -11.72 -8.48 25.26
C LEU A 613 -10.30 -8.58 25.84
N GLY A 614 -9.44 -9.41 25.23
CA GLY A 614 -8.01 -9.48 25.53
C GLY A 614 -7.31 -8.14 25.33
N ALA A 615 -7.55 -7.45 24.21
CA ALA A 615 -6.98 -6.13 23.95
C ALA A 615 -7.45 -5.08 24.97
N LEU A 616 -8.75 -5.00 25.27
CA LEU A 616 -9.32 -4.03 26.21
C LEU A 616 -8.82 -4.24 27.64
N THR A 617 -8.79 -5.47 28.12
CA THR A 617 -8.28 -5.83 29.45
C THR A 617 -6.75 -5.63 29.56
N SER A 618 -6.02 -5.92 28.48
CA SER A 618 -4.59 -5.60 28.38
C SER A 618 -4.34 -4.09 28.45
N LEU A 619 -5.12 -3.28 27.75
CA LEU A 619 -4.99 -1.83 27.80
C LEU A 619 -5.32 -1.28 29.18
N ALA A 620 -6.36 -1.80 29.84
CA ALA A 620 -6.72 -1.40 31.20
C ALA A 620 -5.61 -1.71 32.22
N THR A 621 -5.03 -2.91 32.18
CA THR A 621 -3.94 -3.31 33.09
C THR A 621 -2.66 -2.54 32.83
N VAL A 622 -2.30 -2.26 31.58
CA VAL A 622 -1.17 -1.39 31.24
C VAL A 622 -1.41 0.04 31.72
N SER A 623 -2.64 0.54 31.61
CA SER A 623 -3.00 1.88 32.11
C SER A 623 -2.79 1.95 33.62
N VAL A 624 -3.25 0.93 34.37
CA VAL A 624 -3.00 0.83 35.82
C VAL A 624 -1.50 0.77 36.14
N ALA A 625 -0.70 0.05 35.35
CA ALA A 625 0.75 -0.01 35.54
C ALA A 625 1.44 1.34 35.26
N LEU A 626 0.97 2.11 34.28
CA LEU A 626 1.44 3.48 34.01
C LEU A 626 1.10 4.44 35.17
N PHE A 627 -0.14 4.39 35.68
CA PHE A 627 -0.54 5.17 36.86
C PHE A 627 0.27 4.79 38.10
N GLY A 628 0.52 3.49 38.30
CA GLY A 628 1.38 2.99 39.37
C GLY A 628 2.84 3.41 39.24
N ALA A 629 3.30 3.74 38.03
CA ALA A 629 4.63 4.27 37.74
C ALA A 629 4.70 5.81 37.84
N GLY A 630 3.65 6.47 38.33
CA GLY A 630 3.62 7.93 38.53
C GLY A 630 3.11 8.74 37.34
N LYS A 631 2.81 8.12 36.19
CA LYS A 631 2.29 8.81 35.00
C LYS A 631 0.80 9.14 35.17
N SER A 632 0.41 10.35 34.80
CA SER A 632 -0.96 10.87 34.85
C SER A 632 -1.48 11.24 33.46
N LEU A 633 -2.81 11.26 33.30
CA LEU A 633 -3.46 11.78 32.10
C LEU A 633 -3.19 13.28 31.89
N TRP A 634 -2.97 14.01 32.98
CA TRP A 634 -2.67 15.45 32.91
C TRP A 634 -1.27 15.72 32.35
N ASP A 635 -0.34 14.76 32.44
CA ASP A 635 1.01 14.89 31.90
C ASP A 635 1.03 14.86 30.36
N MET A 636 -0.08 14.46 29.74
CA MET A 636 -0.27 14.52 28.29
C MET A 636 -0.32 15.96 27.76
N LEU A 637 -0.64 16.95 28.63
CA LEU A 637 -0.71 18.34 28.23
C LEU A 637 0.69 18.93 28.06
N PRO A 638 1.04 19.45 26.86
CA PRO A 638 2.35 20.03 26.64
C PRO A 638 2.63 21.22 27.55
N LYS A 639 3.81 21.23 28.16
CA LYS A 639 4.32 22.36 28.96
C LYS A 639 5.09 23.39 28.10
N SER A 640 5.48 23.03 26.87
CA SER A 640 6.30 23.86 25.98
C SER A 640 5.52 24.36 24.76
N PHE A 641 5.95 25.48 24.19
CA PHE A 641 5.42 25.99 22.92
C PHE A 641 5.53 24.97 21.78
N TRP A 642 6.67 24.26 21.71
CA TRP A 642 6.93 23.25 20.69
C TRP A 642 6.06 22.00 20.84
N GLY A 643 5.76 21.60 22.08
CA GLY A 643 4.82 20.53 22.33
C GLY A 643 3.39 20.91 21.94
N TRP A 644 2.94 22.13 22.19
CA TRP A 644 1.66 22.62 21.69
C TRP A 644 1.60 22.69 20.17
N LEU A 645 2.68 23.13 19.51
CA LEU A 645 2.76 23.13 18.05
C LEU A 645 2.61 21.71 17.47
N SER A 646 3.20 20.71 18.13
CA SER A 646 3.08 19.30 17.77
C SER A 646 1.64 18.79 17.86
N VAL A 647 0.93 19.15 18.94
CA VAL A 647 -0.49 18.84 19.12
C VAL A 647 -1.34 19.53 18.06
N ILE A 648 -1.09 20.81 17.77
CA ILE A 648 -1.83 21.57 16.76
C ILE A 648 -1.68 20.94 15.38
N PHE A 649 -0.45 20.63 14.94
CA PHE A 649 -0.24 20.00 13.64
C PHE A 649 -0.96 18.64 13.53
N THR A 650 -0.81 17.79 14.55
CA THR A 650 -1.44 16.46 14.55
C THR A 650 -2.97 16.54 14.53
N LEU A 651 -3.56 17.35 15.42
CA LEU A 651 -5.01 17.46 15.56
C LEU A 651 -5.65 18.21 14.39
N SER A 652 -5.04 19.28 13.89
CA SER A 652 -5.60 20.04 12.76
C SER A 652 -5.62 19.23 11.47
N GLN A 653 -4.56 18.44 11.19
CA GLN A 653 -4.57 17.50 10.07
C GLN A 653 -5.66 16.44 10.26
N SER A 654 -5.76 15.87 11.46
CA SER A 654 -6.75 14.83 11.80
C SER A 654 -8.20 15.31 11.68
N ILE A 655 -8.49 16.55 12.07
CA ILE A 655 -9.81 17.19 11.89
C ILE A 655 -10.06 17.45 10.39
N GLY A 656 -9.03 17.81 9.64
CA GLY A 656 -9.12 18.03 8.19
C GLY A 656 -9.67 16.82 7.42
N PHE A 657 -9.41 15.60 7.89
CA PHE A 657 -9.94 14.37 7.26
C PHE A 657 -11.47 14.24 7.31
N ALA A 658 -12.17 15.06 8.10
CA ALA A 658 -13.63 15.15 8.05
C ALA A 658 -14.15 15.86 6.78
N SER A 659 -13.28 16.54 6.04
CA SER A 659 -13.59 17.26 4.80
C SER A 659 -12.96 16.59 3.59
N ASN A 660 -13.76 16.38 2.54
CA ASN A 660 -13.26 15.91 1.25
C ASN A 660 -12.21 16.87 0.68
N SER A 661 -12.44 18.18 0.70
CA SER A 661 -11.48 19.16 0.17
C SER A 661 -10.13 19.14 0.90
N PHE A 662 -10.13 19.05 2.24
CA PHE A 662 -8.88 18.97 3.00
C PHE A 662 -8.16 17.64 2.75
N THR A 663 -8.90 16.54 2.63
CA THR A 663 -8.32 15.22 2.32
C THR A 663 -7.71 15.20 0.92
N ILE A 664 -8.39 15.78 -0.07
CA ILE A 664 -7.92 15.86 -1.46
C ILE A 664 -6.67 16.74 -1.58
N TRP A 665 -6.56 17.82 -0.79
CA TRP A 665 -5.45 18.78 -0.83
C TRP A 665 -4.45 18.62 0.33
N GLU A 666 -4.36 17.41 0.91
CA GLU A 666 -3.48 17.09 2.04
C GLU A 666 -2.01 17.47 1.76
N ASP A 667 -1.55 17.28 0.52
CA ASP A 667 -0.19 17.62 0.11
C ASP A 667 0.17 19.11 0.31
N SER A 668 -0.81 19.99 0.10
CA SER A 668 -0.65 21.44 0.23
C SER A 668 -0.71 21.86 1.70
N ILE A 669 -1.53 21.18 2.49
CA ILE A 669 -1.65 21.40 3.94
C ILE A 669 -0.36 20.99 4.64
N LEU A 670 0.24 19.85 4.26
CA LEU A 670 1.52 19.39 4.77
C LEU A 670 2.67 20.34 4.43
N LEU A 671 2.66 20.93 3.22
CA LEU A 671 3.61 21.98 2.85
C LEU A 671 3.45 23.22 3.76
N PHE A 672 2.21 23.59 4.08
CA PHE A 672 1.94 24.71 4.97
C PHE A 672 2.45 24.44 6.40
N PHE A 673 2.23 23.25 6.96
CA PHE A 673 2.74 22.90 8.29
C PHE A 673 4.28 22.86 8.34
N THR A 674 4.92 22.21 7.37
CA THR A 674 6.39 22.15 7.29
C THR A 674 7.02 23.53 7.10
N SER A 675 6.39 24.41 6.30
CA SER A 675 6.84 25.79 6.12
C SER A 675 6.66 26.61 7.41
N THR A 676 5.52 26.46 8.08
CA THR A 676 5.24 27.12 9.36
C THR A 676 6.27 26.74 10.41
N PHE A 677 6.62 25.45 10.53
CA PHE A 677 7.67 24.99 11.43
C PHE A 677 9.02 25.66 11.14
N GLY A 678 9.44 25.71 9.88
CA GLY A 678 10.71 26.34 9.51
C GLY A 678 10.74 27.85 9.79
N VAL A 679 9.65 28.57 9.51
CA VAL A 679 9.55 30.00 9.83
C VAL A 679 9.60 30.24 11.34
N VAL A 680 8.83 29.47 12.12
CA VAL A 680 8.81 29.58 13.58
C VAL A 680 10.18 29.22 14.18
N SER A 681 10.87 28.23 13.63
CA SER A 681 12.23 27.85 14.03
C SER A 681 13.25 28.95 13.75
N ALA A 682 13.15 29.63 12.60
CA ALA A 682 14.01 30.78 12.28
C ALA A 682 13.79 31.95 13.26
N LEU A 683 12.55 32.19 13.66
CA LEU A 683 12.22 33.22 14.66
C LEU A 683 12.72 32.84 16.05
N SER A 684 12.58 31.57 16.44
CA SER A 684 13.11 31.06 17.72
C SER A 684 14.63 31.20 17.80
N ALA A 685 15.33 30.91 16.70
CA ALA A 685 16.79 30.99 16.62
C ALA A 685 17.36 32.38 16.97
N LEU A 686 16.58 33.45 16.80
CA LEU A 686 17.00 34.82 17.16
C LEU A 686 17.32 34.98 18.66
N ARG A 687 16.83 34.08 19.51
CA ARG A 687 17.08 34.07 20.96
C ARG A 687 18.43 33.45 21.33
N LEU A 688 19.11 32.76 20.40
CA LEU A 688 20.38 32.09 20.69
C LEU A 688 21.49 33.12 21.00
N PRO A 689 22.28 32.92 22.09
CA PRO A 689 23.27 33.90 22.53
C PRO A 689 24.49 33.96 21.61
N SER A 690 24.90 32.81 21.06
CA SER A 690 26.02 32.70 20.12
C SER A 690 25.60 33.18 18.74
N LEU A 691 26.36 34.13 18.17
CA LEU A 691 26.11 34.60 16.81
C LEU A 691 26.26 33.48 15.79
N ALA A 692 27.27 32.61 15.95
CA ALA A 692 27.49 31.49 15.05
C ALA A 692 26.31 30.52 15.04
N ASP A 693 25.83 30.14 16.23
CA ASP A 693 24.70 29.19 16.37
C ASP A 693 23.40 29.81 15.88
N ARG A 694 23.21 31.12 16.12
CA ARG A 694 22.08 31.89 15.58
C ARG A 694 22.07 31.87 14.05
N TYR A 695 23.18 32.19 13.40
CA TYR A 695 23.26 32.17 11.93
C TYR A 695 23.00 30.77 11.37
N LEU A 696 23.58 29.74 11.99
CA LEU A 696 23.43 28.36 11.54
C LEU A 696 21.98 27.87 11.70
N ALA A 697 21.33 28.19 12.82
CA ALA A 697 19.94 27.81 13.09
C ALA A 697 18.96 28.51 12.13
N ILE A 698 19.17 29.80 11.83
CA ILE A 698 18.38 30.52 10.82
C ILE A 698 18.62 29.92 9.43
N TYR A 699 19.88 29.66 9.07
CA TYR A 699 20.23 29.05 7.79
C TYR A 699 19.51 27.72 7.57
N HIS A 700 19.59 26.79 8.53
CA HIS A 700 18.92 25.50 8.41
C HIS A 700 17.39 25.63 8.41
N SER A 701 16.83 26.58 9.16
CA SER A 701 15.39 26.84 9.17
C SER A 701 14.86 27.37 7.82
N VAL A 702 15.59 28.30 7.19
CA VAL A 702 15.25 28.82 5.86
C VAL A 702 15.46 27.74 4.79
N LEU A 703 16.57 27.01 4.87
CA LEU A 703 16.86 25.89 3.98
C LEU A 703 15.77 24.82 4.05
N PHE A 704 15.29 24.48 5.25
CA PHE A 704 14.20 23.54 5.45
C PHE A 704 12.95 23.95 4.66
N VAL A 705 12.55 25.22 4.71
CA VAL A 705 11.39 25.74 3.96
C VAL A 705 11.63 25.70 2.44
N ILE A 706 12.82 26.15 1.99
CA ILE A 706 13.18 26.16 0.57
C ILE A 706 13.14 24.75 -0.02
N LEU A 707 13.71 23.76 0.67
CA LEU A 707 13.70 22.37 0.23
C LEU A 707 12.27 21.82 0.12
N GLY A 708 11.38 22.20 1.03
CA GLY A 708 9.98 21.77 1.00
C GLY A 708 9.24 22.38 -0.19
N ARG A 709 9.52 23.65 -0.48
CA ARG A 709 8.98 24.32 -1.67
C ARG A 709 9.54 23.76 -2.98
N LEU A 710 10.81 23.34 -3.00
CA LEU A 710 11.38 22.67 -4.17
C LEU A 710 10.75 21.29 -4.37
N ALA A 711 10.61 20.50 -3.32
CA ALA A 711 9.96 19.20 -3.37
C ALA A 711 8.49 19.31 -3.79
N SER A 712 7.79 20.41 -3.46
CA SER A 712 6.39 20.59 -3.84
C SER A 712 6.13 20.66 -5.34
N PHE A 713 7.16 20.94 -6.16
CA PHE A 713 7.07 20.90 -7.62
C PHE A 713 6.97 19.48 -8.18
N SER A 714 7.32 18.43 -7.42
CA SER A 714 7.03 17.05 -7.78
C SER A 714 5.60 16.72 -7.34
N LYS A 715 4.66 16.64 -8.29
CA LYS A 715 3.24 16.42 -7.96
C LYS A 715 2.56 15.47 -8.95
N LEU A 716 1.90 14.46 -8.41
CA LEU A 716 0.89 13.67 -9.11
C LEU A 716 -0.49 14.20 -8.72
N CYS A 717 -1.33 14.53 -9.69
CA CYS A 717 -2.68 15.04 -9.44
C CYS A 717 -3.71 13.91 -9.40
N ARG A 718 -4.71 14.07 -8.53
CA ARG A 718 -5.94 13.28 -8.55
C ARG A 718 -6.95 13.90 -9.51
N GLU A 719 -7.91 13.11 -9.99
CA GLU A 719 -9.03 13.57 -10.80
C GLU A 719 -9.81 14.70 -10.09
N GLU A 720 -10.06 14.57 -8.77
CA GLU A 720 -10.82 15.57 -8.01
C GLU A 720 -10.06 16.90 -7.81
N GLN A 721 -8.78 16.97 -8.19
CA GLN A 721 -7.99 18.20 -8.16
C GLN A 721 -8.03 18.96 -9.49
N MET A 722 -8.55 18.36 -10.57
CA MET A 722 -8.63 18.99 -11.88
C MET A 722 -9.74 20.05 -11.92
N PRO A 723 -9.56 21.18 -12.65
CA PRO A 723 -8.40 21.60 -13.46
C PRO A 723 -7.33 22.38 -12.66
N TYR A 724 -7.42 22.41 -11.33
CA TYR A 724 -6.59 23.27 -10.47
C TYR A 724 -5.21 22.68 -10.15
N CYS A 725 -4.91 21.47 -10.62
CA CYS A 725 -3.66 20.77 -10.42
C CYS A 725 -3.06 20.37 -11.76
N THR A 726 -1.74 20.53 -11.90
CA THR A 726 -0.99 20.07 -13.08
C THR A 726 0.01 19.02 -12.63
N SER A 727 -0.04 17.83 -13.22
CA SER A 727 0.91 16.79 -12.87
C SER A 727 2.26 17.06 -13.50
N THR A 728 3.32 16.92 -12.70
CA THR A 728 4.73 17.14 -13.08
C THR A 728 5.60 15.91 -12.81
N TYR A 729 5.01 14.87 -12.22
CA TYR A 729 5.70 13.64 -11.86
C TYR A 729 6.03 12.78 -13.08
N TYR A 730 5.10 12.72 -14.04
CA TYR A 730 5.25 11.99 -15.31
C TYR A 730 5.50 12.91 -16.51
N ALA A 731 5.67 12.32 -17.69
CA ALA A 731 5.94 13.05 -18.93
C ALA A 731 4.77 13.95 -19.39
N SER A 732 3.54 13.51 -19.14
CA SER A 732 2.30 14.25 -19.40
C SER A 732 1.24 13.87 -18.35
N ALA A 733 0.07 14.52 -18.39
CA ALA A 733 -1.07 14.14 -17.55
C ALA A 733 -1.63 12.74 -17.88
N THR A 734 -1.34 12.25 -19.08
CA THR A 734 -1.87 11.00 -19.67
C THR A 734 -0.81 9.92 -19.85
N SER A 735 0.37 10.06 -19.22
CA SER A 735 1.46 9.08 -19.33
C SER A 735 1.92 8.61 -17.96
N SER A 736 2.32 7.34 -17.90
CA SER A 736 2.92 6.69 -16.72
C SER A 736 4.45 6.61 -16.77
N THR A 737 5.07 7.19 -17.81
CA THR A 737 6.52 7.20 -18.02
C THR A 737 7.16 8.53 -17.62
N SER A 738 8.46 8.52 -17.31
CA SER A 738 9.21 9.74 -16.97
C SER A 738 9.61 10.51 -18.22
N ALA A 739 9.53 11.84 -18.16
CA ALA A 739 10.04 12.68 -19.24
C ALA A 739 11.57 12.56 -19.36
N PRO A 740 12.16 12.59 -20.57
CA PRO A 740 13.60 12.47 -20.75
C PRO A 740 14.44 13.49 -19.95
N TRP A 741 13.94 14.71 -19.74
CA TRP A 741 14.65 15.73 -18.95
C TRP A 741 14.73 15.36 -17.46
N GLN A 742 13.79 14.57 -16.93
CA GLN A 742 13.77 14.14 -15.54
C GLN A 742 14.93 13.19 -15.23
N LEU A 743 15.50 12.52 -16.23
CA LEU A 743 16.66 11.64 -16.07
C LEU A 743 17.92 12.37 -15.58
N ALA A 744 18.00 13.70 -15.76
CA ALA A 744 19.08 14.50 -15.20
C ALA A 744 19.03 14.56 -13.65
N ILE A 745 17.85 14.37 -13.05
CA ILE A 745 17.64 14.52 -11.61
C ILE A 745 18.40 13.45 -10.81
N PRO A 746 18.30 12.14 -11.11
CA PRO A 746 19.12 11.14 -10.41
C PRO A 746 20.62 11.40 -10.48
N PHE A 747 21.14 11.86 -11.62
CA PHE A 747 22.56 12.25 -11.74
C PHE A 747 22.91 13.46 -10.87
N ALA A 748 22.03 14.46 -10.79
CA ALA A 748 22.22 15.60 -9.89
C ALA A 748 22.28 15.15 -8.42
N VAL A 749 21.38 14.25 -8.00
CA VAL A 749 21.38 13.69 -6.64
C VAL A 749 22.66 12.91 -6.37
N PHE A 750 23.09 12.03 -7.29
CA PHE A 750 24.36 11.30 -7.23
C PHE A 750 25.57 12.24 -7.02
N LEU A 751 25.60 13.39 -7.72
CA LEU A 751 26.72 14.33 -7.63
C LEU A 751 26.72 15.13 -6.32
N ILE A 752 25.54 15.56 -5.88
CA ILE A 752 25.35 16.58 -4.85
C ILE A 752 25.14 15.96 -3.46
N LEU A 753 24.26 14.98 -3.32
CA LEU A 753 23.80 14.50 -2.02
C LEU A 753 24.93 13.93 -1.13
N PRO A 754 25.85 13.08 -1.61
CA PRO A 754 26.97 12.60 -0.77
C PRO A 754 27.85 13.75 -0.24
N SER A 755 27.99 14.82 -1.00
CA SER A 755 28.76 16.01 -0.61
C SER A 755 28.04 16.81 0.48
N ILE A 756 26.71 16.90 0.40
CA ILE A 756 25.86 17.48 1.45
C ILE A 756 26.00 16.68 2.73
N VAL A 757 25.81 15.36 2.68
CA VAL A 757 25.93 14.48 3.87
C VAL A 757 27.29 14.66 4.54
N LYS A 758 28.38 14.68 3.75
CA LYS A 758 29.72 14.97 4.25
C LYS A 758 29.80 16.31 4.97
N ALA A 759 29.18 17.36 4.44
CA ALA A 759 29.21 18.70 5.02
C ALA A 759 28.60 18.77 6.43
N TYR A 760 27.62 17.92 6.77
CA TYR A 760 27.05 17.83 8.12
C TYR A 760 27.95 17.06 9.11
N LEU A 761 28.82 16.17 8.62
CA LEU A 761 29.73 15.38 9.47
C LEU A 761 31.07 16.08 9.75
N VAL A 762 31.50 16.99 8.87
CA VAL A 762 32.79 17.69 9.00
C VAL A 762 32.86 18.61 10.24
N PRO A 763 31.84 19.42 10.59
CA PRO A 763 31.89 20.32 11.75
C PRO A 763 32.14 19.59 13.08
N THR A 764 31.54 18.41 13.23
CA THR A 764 31.71 17.54 14.42
C THR A 764 32.97 16.67 14.35
N ARG A 765 33.76 16.80 13.27
CA ARG A 765 34.94 15.97 12.95
C ARG A 765 34.62 14.48 12.92
N SER A 766 33.42 14.14 12.44
CA SER A 766 32.88 12.77 12.42
C SER A 766 32.94 12.14 11.04
N TYR A 767 33.53 12.82 10.05
CA TYR A 767 33.81 12.25 8.73
C TYR A 767 35.14 11.46 8.75
N GLU A 768 35.23 10.52 9.69
CA GLU A 768 36.39 9.69 9.96
C GLU A 768 35.98 8.21 10.00
N GLY A 769 36.93 7.28 10.04
CA GLY A 769 36.65 5.84 10.07
C GLY A 769 36.00 5.34 8.78
N LEU A 770 34.82 4.71 8.87
CA LEU A 770 34.12 4.16 7.72
C LEU A 770 33.37 5.22 6.88
N ALA A 771 33.05 6.38 7.46
CA ALA A 771 32.22 7.40 6.81
C ALA A 771 32.76 7.87 5.44
N PRO A 772 34.07 8.14 5.25
CA PRO A 772 34.62 8.51 3.94
C PRO A 772 34.43 7.43 2.87
N THR A 773 34.67 6.17 3.22
CA THR A 773 34.53 5.04 2.29
C THR A 773 33.07 4.81 1.93
N TRP A 774 32.20 4.78 2.94
CA TRP A 774 30.79 4.48 2.75
C TRP A 774 30.06 5.59 1.98
N ILE A 775 30.16 6.84 2.45
CA ILE A 775 29.43 7.98 1.86
C ILE A 775 30.08 8.39 0.53
N GLY A 776 31.42 8.43 0.49
CA GLY A 776 32.17 8.95 -0.66
C GLY A 776 32.18 8.01 -1.87
N TYR A 777 32.16 6.69 -1.64
CA TYR A 777 32.29 5.70 -2.70
C TYR A 777 31.09 4.77 -2.78
N VAL A 778 30.73 4.06 -1.71
CA VAL A 778 29.70 3.01 -1.76
C VAL A 778 28.30 3.58 -2.04
N PHE A 779 27.82 4.49 -1.19
CA PHE A 779 26.53 5.14 -1.35
C PHE A 779 26.47 5.94 -2.66
N ARG A 780 27.56 6.64 -2.99
CA ARG A 780 27.70 7.38 -4.26
C ARG A 780 27.61 6.47 -5.48
N ALA A 781 28.27 5.31 -5.48
CA ALA A 781 28.18 4.33 -6.56
C ALA A 781 26.77 3.73 -6.67
N GLY A 782 26.10 3.47 -5.54
CA GLY A 782 24.70 3.06 -5.50
C GLY A 782 23.79 4.06 -6.22
N LEU A 783 23.86 5.35 -5.88
CA LEU A 783 23.08 6.40 -6.53
C LEU A 783 23.39 6.53 -8.03
N PHE A 784 24.65 6.38 -8.43
CA PHE A 784 25.03 6.38 -9.84
C PHE A 784 24.40 5.20 -10.60
N MET A 785 24.46 3.99 -10.05
CA MET A 785 23.86 2.81 -10.65
C MET A 785 22.33 2.94 -10.73
N SER A 786 21.67 3.52 -9.73
CA SER A 786 20.24 3.86 -9.81
C SER A 786 19.93 4.88 -10.93
N ALA A 787 20.80 5.88 -11.14
CA ALA A 787 20.64 6.82 -12.26
C ALA A 787 20.78 6.11 -13.61
N VAL A 788 21.77 5.21 -13.74
CA VAL A 788 21.95 4.38 -14.94
C VAL A 788 20.74 3.47 -15.17
N PHE A 789 20.19 2.85 -14.11
CA PHE A 789 18.98 2.04 -14.20
C PHE A 789 17.83 2.80 -14.88
N TRP A 790 17.51 4.01 -14.42
CA TRP A 790 16.40 4.79 -14.97
C TRP A 790 16.63 5.25 -16.42
N VAL A 791 17.89 5.44 -16.82
CA VAL A 791 18.22 5.69 -18.24
C VAL A 791 17.95 4.46 -19.08
N LEU A 792 18.34 3.27 -18.61
CA LEU A 792 18.10 2.01 -19.33
C LEU A 792 16.60 1.72 -19.45
N ASP A 793 15.86 1.94 -18.37
CA ASP A 793 14.41 1.76 -18.33
C ASP A 793 13.69 2.72 -19.29
N SER A 794 14.07 4.00 -19.31
CA SER A 794 13.51 4.98 -20.25
C SER A 794 13.92 4.69 -21.70
N ALA A 795 15.11 4.16 -21.92
CA ALA A 795 15.59 3.76 -23.25
C ALA A 795 14.82 2.55 -23.79
N ASP A 796 14.48 1.58 -22.92
CA ASP A 796 13.63 0.44 -23.25
C ASP A 796 12.20 0.91 -23.59
N ASN A 797 11.61 1.74 -22.72
CA ASN A 797 10.27 2.29 -22.92
C ASN A 797 10.13 3.17 -24.16
N GLY A 798 11.13 4.01 -24.44
CA GLY A 798 11.14 4.89 -25.61
C GLY A 798 11.68 4.25 -26.88
N ASN A 799 12.04 2.96 -26.85
CA ASN A 799 12.69 2.24 -27.95
C ASN A 799 13.88 3.01 -28.58
N TRP A 800 14.79 3.54 -27.74
CA TRP A 800 15.92 4.36 -28.21
C TRP A 800 16.97 3.55 -28.99
N MET A 801 16.98 2.23 -28.84
CA MET A 801 17.95 1.31 -29.46
C MET A 801 17.22 0.16 -30.17
N PRO A 802 16.57 0.41 -31.32
CA PRO A 802 15.75 -0.59 -32.02
C PRO A 802 16.58 -1.73 -32.64
N GLU A 803 17.91 -1.58 -32.72
CA GLU A 803 18.83 -2.60 -33.25
C GLU A 803 19.13 -3.73 -32.25
N LEU A 804 18.83 -3.52 -30.97
CA LEU A 804 19.06 -4.54 -29.94
C LEU A 804 17.92 -5.55 -29.92
N PRO A 805 18.18 -6.84 -29.60
CA PRO A 805 17.12 -7.80 -29.37
C PRO A 805 16.18 -7.32 -28.26
N GLU A 806 14.88 -7.56 -28.45
CA GLU A 806 13.85 -7.28 -27.45
C GLU A 806 14.25 -7.87 -26.08
N LYS A 807 13.92 -7.16 -24.99
CA LYS A 807 14.26 -7.51 -23.59
C LYS A 807 15.74 -7.40 -23.18
N THR A 808 16.66 -7.05 -24.08
CA THR A 808 18.09 -6.89 -23.72
C THR A 808 18.29 -5.77 -22.70
N LEU A 809 17.72 -4.59 -22.95
CA LEU A 809 17.83 -3.43 -22.04
C LEU A 809 17.14 -3.72 -20.70
N LYS A 810 15.94 -4.31 -20.73
CA LYS A 810 15.23 -4.79 -19.52
C LYS A 810 16.06 -5.77 -18.70
N THR A 811 16.74 -6.71 -19.34
CA THR A 811 17.60 -7.69 -18.63
C THR A 811 18.73 -6.99 -17.90
N PHE A 812 19.42 -6.06 -18.57
CA PHE A 812 20.51 -5.30 -17.96
C PHE A 812 20.00 -4.39 -16.83
N SER A 813 18.87 -3.72 -17.01
CA SER A 813 18.28 -2.86 -15.98
C SER A 813 17.91 -3.64 -14.72
N VAL A 814 17.27 -4.81 -14.85
CA VAL A 814 16.92 -5.67 -13.70
C VAL A 814 18.16 -6.11 -12.91
N TYR A 815 19.25 -6.52 -13.58
CA TYR A 815 20.48 -6.89 -12.87
C TYR A 815 21.16 -5.70 -12.19
N VAL A 816 21.14 -4.51 -12.80
CA VAL A 816 21.63 -3.28 -12.15
C VAL A 816 20.80 -2.96 -10.91
N ALA A 817 19.48 -3.09 -10.98
CA ALA A 817 18.58 -2.89 -9.85
C ALA A 817 18.86 -3.89 -8.70
N GLN A 818 19.03 -5.18 -9.01
CA GLN A 818 19.37 -6.22 -8.02
C GLN A 818 20.72 -5.94 -7.34
N LEU A 819 21.72 -5.49 -8.09
CA LEU A 819 23.03 -5.11 -7.53
C LEU A 819 22.91 -3.92 -6.58
N VAL A 820 22.12 -2.90 -6.93
CA VAL A 820 21.88 -1.74 -6.06
C VAL A 820 21.14 -2.14 -4.79
N LEU A 821 20.09 -2.96 -4.88
CA LEU A 821 19.37 -3.45 -3.70
C LEU A 821 20.25 -4.35 -2.81
N GLY A 822 21.05 -5.23 -3.41
CA GLY A 822 22.05 -6.03 -2.69
C GLY A 822 23.08 -5.15 -1.99
N LEU A 823 23.54 -4.07 -2.62
CA LEU A 823 24.45 -3.10 -2.03
C LEU A 823 23.82 -2.34 -0.85
N ALA A 824 22.61 -1.83 -1.04
CA ALA A 824 21.91 -1.01 -0.06
C ALA A 824 21.44 -1.83 1.16
N VAL A 825 20.78 -2.96 0.92
CA VAL A 825 20.11 -3.74 1.97
C VAL A 825 21.03 -4.80 2.58
N VAL A 826 21.73 -5.60 1.76
CA VAL A 826 22.55 -6.71 2.28
C VAL A 826 23.93 -6.21 2.72
N ALA A 827 24.70 -5.66 1.79
CA ALA A 827 26.04 -5.15 2.11
C ALA A 827 25.97 -3.96 3.07
N GLY A 828 24.99 -3.07 2.88
CA GLY A 828 24.77 -1.92 3.74
C GLY A 828 24.42 -2.27 5.19
N THR A 829 23.46 -3.16 5.40
CA THR A 829 23.10 -3.59 6.75
C THR A 829 24.26 -4.34 7.42
N THR A 830 24.96 -5.20 6.66
CA THR A 830 26.15 -5.89 7.17
C THR A 830 27.24 -4.88 7.56
N ALA A 831 27.57 -3.94 6.69
CA ALA A 831 28.53 -2.90 6.99
C ALA A 831 28.12 -2.10 8.23
N PHE A 832 26.85 -1.72 8.35
CA PHE A 832 26.34 -0.99 9.52
C PHE A 832 26.43 -1.79 10.83
N ILE A 833 26.15 -3.10 10.82
CA ILE A 833 26.22 -3.93 12.02
C ILE A 833 27.67 -4.05 12.51
N TRP A 834 28.62 -4.25 11.59
CA TRP A 834 30.02 -4.53 11.93
C TRP A 834 30.94 -3.30 11.90
N ALA A 835 30.44 -2.13 11.50
CA ALA A 835 31.24 -0.91 11.41
C ALA A 835 31.68 -0.40 12.80
N PRO A 836 32.97 -0.05 12.96
CA PRO A 836 33.41 0.71 14.13
C PRO A 836 32.83 2.13 14.10
N PRO A 837 32.88 2.86 15.24
CA PRO A 837 32.45 4.25 15.30
C PRO A 837 33.21 5.16 14.32
N CYS A 838 32.55 6.22 13.83
CA CYS A 838 33.14 7.20 12.90
C CYS A 838 34.08 8.18 13.62
N VAL A 839 35.13 7.66 14.26
CA VAL A 839 36.08 8.41 15.10
C VAL A 839 37.54 8.12 14.72
N SER A 840 38.44 9.04 15.04
CA SER A 840 39.89 8.88 14.82
C SER A 840 40.68 9.36 16.04
N ILE A 841 41.76 8.67 16.41
CA ILE A 841 42.57 8.96 17.60
C ILE A 841 43.90 9.57 17.17
N ILE A 842 44.22 10.76 17.69
CA ILE A 842 45.46 11.48 17.42
C ILE A 842 46.17 11.76 18.75
N THR A 843 47.44 11.37 18.87
CA THR A 843 48.28 11.66 20.05
C THR A 843 49.19 12.85 19.78
N THR A 844 49.08 13.91 20.58
CA THR A 844 49.93 15.12 20.48
C THR A 844 50.69 15.35 21.79
N ALA A 845 51.87 15.96 21.73
CA ALA A 845 52.62 16.33 22.94
C ALA A 845 52.08 17.65 23.52
N SER A 846 51.65 17.63 24.79
CA SER A 846 51.23 18.84 25.50
C SER A 846 52.43 19.73 25.84
N LYS A 847 52.18 21.04 26.00
CA LYS A 847 53.17 22.04 26.47
C LYS A 847 53.76 21.70 27.85
N SER A 848 53.11 20.83 28.63
CA SER A 848 53.59 20.33 29.93
C SER A 848 54.44 19.05 29.85
N GLY A 849 54.75 18.55 28.64
CA GLY A 849 55.51 17.31 28.44
C GLY A 849 54.69 16.02 28.63
N ARG A 850 53.37 16.11 28.85
CA ARG A 850 52.46 14.94 28.88
C ARG A 850 51.87 14.66 27.50
N ALA A 851 51.77 13.38 27.13
CA ALA A 851 51.05 12.97 25.92
C ALA A 851 49.54 13.25 26.07
N GLN A 852 48.96 14.01 25.13
CA GLN A 852 47.54 14.31 25.05
C GLN A 852 46.91 13.46 23.94
N VAL A 853 45.90 12.66 24.28
CA VAL A 853 45.13 11.86 23.32
C VAL A 853 43.89 12.66 22.92
N THR A 854 43.75 12.97 21.64
CA THR A 854 42.59 13.67 21.08
C THR A 854 41.76 12.69 20.25
N VAL A 855 40.47 12.55 20.56
CA VAL A 855 39.53 11.73 19.79
C VAL A 855 38.69 12.64 18.89
N LEU A 856 38.89 12.55 17.58
CA LEU A 856 38.05 13.23 16.60
C LEU A 856 36.70 12.52 16.47
N GLY A 857 35.62 13.28 16.32
CA GLY A 857 34.26 12.72 16.17
C GLY A 857 33.59 12.34 17.48
N TYR A 858 34.24 12.53 18.63
CA TYR A 858 33.70 12.14 19.94
C TYR A 858 32.30 12.70 20.19
N GLY A 859 32.09 14.00 19.96
CA GLY A 859 30.82 14.68 20.24
C GLY A 859 29.64 14.29 19.33
N ASN A 860 29.84 13.48 18.29
CA ASN A 860 28.75 12.96 17.45
C ASN A 860 28.96 11.48 17.12
N ALA A 861 29.61 10.73 18.03
CA ALA A 861 29.94 9.33 17.80
C ALA A 861 28.69 8.49 17.54
N ASN A 862 27.61 8.73 18.29
CA ASN A 862 26.34 8.02 18.13
C ASN A 862 25.63 8.41 16.81
N GLY A 863 25.41 9.71 16.58
CA GLY A 863 24.65 10.20 15.43
C GLY A 863 25.35 9.96 14.09
N ALA A 864 26.66 10.19 14.01
CA ALA A 864 27.43 10.01 12.78
C ALA A 864 27.46 8.54 12.33
N ARG A 865 27.53 7.60 13.27
CA ARG A 865 27.46 6.17 12.97
C ARG A 865 26.03 5.78 12.57
N TYR A 866 25.03 6.17 13.38
CA TYR A 866 23.63 5.83 13.11
C TYR A 866 23.15 6.33 11.73
N LEU A 867 23.62 7.51 11.28
CA LEU A 867 23.30 8.10 9.97
C LEU A 867 23.56 7.16 8.78
N LEU A 868 24.50 6.21 8.89
CA LEU A 868 24.77 5.24 7.81
C LEU A 868 23.54 4.36 7.50
N LEU A 869 22.69 4.08 8.49
CA LEU A 869 21.50 3.25 8.32
C LEU A 869 20.39 3.95 7.49
N PRO A 870 19.94 5.19 7.82
CA PRO A 870 19.04 5.95 6.94
C PRO A 870 19.58 6.12 5.50
N LEU A 871 20.89 6.27 5.31
CA LEU A 871 21.48 6.38 3.97
C LEU A 871 21.36 5.07 3.17
N ASN A 872 21.49 3.92 3.83
CA ASN A 872 21.30 2.62 3.18
C ASN A 872 19.85 2.42 2.73
N VAL A 873 18.89 2.74 3.61
CA VAL A 873 17.46 2.68 3.30
C VAL A 873 17.10 3.65 2.17
N LEU A 874 17.64 4.86 2.21
CA LEU A 874 17.50 5.83 1.12
C LEU A 874 18.02 5.28 -0.21
N GLY A 875 19.16 4.58 -0.23
CA GLY A 875 19.69 3.97 -1.46
C GLY A 875 18.72 2.97 -2.09
N ALA A 876 18.04 2.16 -1.27
CA ALA A 876 17.02 1.22 -1.75
C ALA A 876 15.78 1.95 -2.26
N CYS A 877 15.20 2.85 -1.46
CA CYS A 877 14.00 3.60 -1.85
C CYS A 877 14.23 4.51 -3.06
N PHE A 878 15.44 5.06 -3.21
CA PHE A 878 15.82 5.91 -4.35
C PHE A 878 15.81 5.14 -5.67
N LEU A 879 16.31 3.90 -5.70
CA LEU A 879 16.21 3.05 -6.88
C LEU A 879 14.75 2.74 -7.22
N LEU A 880 13.96 2.40 -6.21
CA LEU A 880 12.57 1.98 -6.37
C LEU A 880 11.62 3.13 -6.70
N SER A 881 12.07 4.38 -6.65
CA SER A 881 11.27 5.56 -6.99
C SER A 881 11.65 6.09 -8.38
N LYS A 882 10.66 6.46 -9.19
CA LYS A 882 10.89 7.12 -10.49
C LYS A 882 11.78 8.38 -10.33
N PRO A 883 12.47 8.86 -11.37
CA PRO A 883 13.44 9.95 -11.29
C PRO A 883 13.02 11.18 -10.46
N MET A 884 11.78 11.65 -10.62
CA MET A 884 11.22 12.73 -9.82
C MET A 884 11.12 12.37 -8.33
N GLY A 885 10.63 11.17 -8.02
CA GLY A 885 10.56 10.64 -6.65
C GLY A 885 11.93 10.42 -6.03
N GLY A 886 12.91 9.91 -6.78
CA GLY A 886 14.31 9.83 -6.33
C GLY A 886 14.89 11.20 -5.97
N GLY A 887 14.61 12.21 -6.80
CA GLY A 887 14.90 13.62 -6.51
C GLY A 887 14.27 14.11 -5.20
N ALA A 888 12.98 13.83 -5.02
CA ALA A 888 12.24 14.18 -3.81
C ALA A 888 12.85 13.52 -2.56
N LEU A 889 13.18 12.22 -2.60
CA LEU A 889 13.84 11.54 -1.48
C LEU A 889 15.23 12.12 -1.16
N GLY A 890 15.97 12.56 -2.18
CA GLY A 890 17.23 13.29 -1.98
C GLY A 890 17.04 14.62 -1.22
N LEU A 891 16.00 15.38 -1.56
CA LEU A 891 15.60 16.59 -0.84
C LEU A 891 15.12 16.28 0.59
N MET A 892 14.38 15.19 0.77
CA MET A 892 13.91 14.72 2.08
C MET A 892 15.09 14.44 3.01
N MET A 893 16.10 13.72 2.54
CA MET A 893 17.29 13.43 3.35
C MET A 893 18.00 14.72 3.78
N TRP A 894 18.07 15.71 2.90
CA TRP A 894 18.63 17.02 3.23
C TRP A 894 17.77 17.79 4.25
N GLN A 895 16.44 17.69 4.17
CA GLN A 895 15.55 18.23 5.19
C GLN A 895 15.69 17.52 6.53
N ILE A 896 15.84 16.19 6.56
CA ILE A 896 16.06 15.42 7.80
C ILE A 896 17.36 15.88 8.49
N LEU A 897 18.45 16.04 7.73
CA LEU A 897 19.71 16.56 8.28
C LEU A 897 19.57 18.00 8.80
N SER A 898 18.83 18.84 8.07
CA SER A 898 18.54 20.22 8.52
C SER A 898 17.66 20.24 9.77
N LEU A 899 16.69 19.33 9.88
CA LEU A 899 15.86 19.16 11.07
C LEU A 899 16.71 18.77 12.27
N ALA A 900 17.63 17.80 12.11
CA ALA A 900 18.54 17.39 13.18
C ALA A 900 19.39 18.55 13.70
N GLU A 901 19.90 19.41 12.82
CA GLU A 901 20.61 20.64 13.21
C GLU A 901 19.71 21.68 13.88
N ILE A 902 18.47 21.89 13.38
CA ILE A 902 17.51 22.81 14.02
C ILE A 902 17.19 22.37 15.45
N LEU A 903 16.96 21.08 15.66
CA LEU A 903 16.63 20.51 16.96
C LEU A 903 17.81 20.62 17.94
N ASP A 904 19.03 20.32 17.49
CA ASP A 904 20.25 20.48 18.30
C ASP A 904 20.48 21.95 18.69
N LEU A 905 20.50 22.86 17.72
CA LEU A 905 20.81 24.27 17.94
C LEU A 905 19.79 24.99 18.83
N ASN A 906 18.51 24.58 18.79
CA ASN A 906 17.46 25.15 19.63
C ASN A 906 17.21 24.36 20.93
N ASN A 907 18.02 23.34 21.22
CA ASN A 907 17.87 22.46 22.39
C ASN A 907 16.47 21.79 22.48
N LEU A 908 16.01 21.24 21.34
CA LEU A 908 14.70 20.61 21.16
C LEU A 908 14.78 19.09 20.96
N THR A 909 15.96 18.48 21.10
CA THR A 909 16.18 17.04 20.83
C THR A 909 15.32 16.12 21.68
N MET A 910 14.91 16.58 22.87
CA MET A 910 14.04 15.83 23.77
C MET A 910 12.55 16.15 23.58
N GLU A 911 12.20 17.23 22.87
CA GLU A 911 10.82 17.71 22.66
C GLU A 911 10.05 16.85 21.65
N THR A 912 8.72 16.92 21.68
CA THR A 912 7.85 16.13 20.79
C THR A 912 7.87 16.59 19.33
N ILE A 913 8.30 17.83 19.08
CA ILE A 913 8.26 18.42 17.73
C ILE A 913 9.17 17.71 16.74
N GLY A 914 10.32 17.18 17.15
CA GLY A 914 11.24 16.48 16.24
C GLY A 914 10.59 15.26 15.58
N PRO A 915 10.12 14.27 16.37
CA PRO A 915 9.41 13.11 15.84
C PRO A 915 8.14 13.47 15.05
N VAL A 916 7.33 14.43 15.50
CA VAL A 916 6.13 14.86 14.75
C VAL A 916 6.50 15.48 13.41
N MET A 917 7.56 16.28 13.34
CA MET A 917 8.05 16.83 12.08
C MET A 917 8.56 15.75 11.13
N LEU A 918 9.18 14.68 11.62
CA LEU A 918 9.52 13.52 10.78
C LEU A 918 8.26 12.85 10.23
N GLY A 919 7.20 12.70 11.03
CA GLY A 919 5.91 12.17 10.58
C GLY A 919 5.30 13.01 9.46
N LEU A 920 5.26 14.33 9.65
CA LEU A 920 4.80 15.30 8.65
C LEU A 920 5.64 15.27 7.37
N LEU A 921 6.97 15.15 7.49
CA LEU A 921 7.85 15.00 6.32
C LEU A 921 7.56 13.69 5.59
N GLY A 922 7.42 12.57 6.31
CA GLY A 922 7.06 11.28 5.72
C GLY A 922 5.77 11.38 4.88
N ASN A 923 4.70 11.92 5.46
CA ASN A 923 3.43 12.13 4.78
C ASN A 923 3.54 13.14 3.63
N PHE A 924 4.35 14.20 3.77
CA PHE A 924 4.55 15.17 2.69
C PHE A 924 5.24 14.49 1.48
N TYR A 925 6.31 13.74 1.73
CA TYR A 925 7.07 13.09 0.67
C TYR A 925 6.37 11.91 0.03
N PHE A 926 5.41 11.26 0.70
CA PHE A 926 4.50 10.30 0.05
C PHE A 926 3.86 10.88 -1.22
N PHE A 927 3.34 12.11 -1.13
CA PHE A 927 2.78 12.79 -2.30
C PHE A 927 3.86 13.24 -3.31
N LYS A 928 5.07 13.58 -2.83
CA LYS A 928 6.17 14.06 -3.69
C LYS A 928 6.94 12.95 -4.39
N THR A 929 6.80 11.71 -3.93
CA THR A 929 7.24 10.50 -4.64
C THR A 929 6.17 9.93 -5.57
N GLY A 930 5.06 10.66 -5.79
CA GLY A 930 4.09 10.33 -6.82
C GLY A 930 2.99 9.35 -6.38
N HIS A 931 2.67 9.30 -5.08
CA HIS A 931 1.56 8.50 -4.57
C HIS A 931 0.37 9.36 -4.14
N GLN A 932 -0.80 8.73 -4.11
CA GLN A 932 -2.03 9.30 -3.58
C GLN A 932 -2.70 8.30 -2.65
N ALA A 933 -3.58 8.78 -1.77
CA ALA A 933 -4.44 7.91 -0.98
C ALA A 933 -5.62 7.42 -1.85
N ALA A 934 -5.32 6.64 -2.89
CA ALA A 934 -6.26 6.06 -3.86
C ALA A 934 -5.67 4.73 -4.39
N LEU A 935 -6.51 3.71 -4.57
CA LEU A 935 -6.06 2.38 -5.00
C LEU A 935 -5.43 2.37 -6.39
N SER A 936 -5.98 3.16 -7.32
CA SER A 936 -5.45 3.32 -8.69
C SER A 936 -4.08 3.99 -8.74
N SER A 937 -3.63 4.67 -7.67
CA SER A 937 -2.33 5.37 -7.66
C SER A 937 -1.15 4.51 -7.20
N ILE A 938 -1.38 3.23 -6.91
CA ILE A 938 -0.32 2.30 -6.52
C ILE A 938 0.54 2.01 -7.75
N GLN A 939 1.85 2.25 -7.63
CA GLN A 939 2.81 2.04 -8.72
C GLN A 939 3.22 0.56 -8.78
N TRP A 940 2.36 -0.27 -9.36
CA TRP A 940 2.56 -1.72 -9.47
C TRP A 940 3.80 -2.09 -10.31
N ASP A 941 4.17 -1.24 -11.27
CA ASP A 941 5.37 -1.36 -12.09
C ASP A 941 6.66 -1.44 -11.27
N SER A 942 6.67 -0.90 -10.05
CA SER A 942 7.81 -0.97 -9.13
C SER A 942 8.23 -2.40 -8.78
N ALA A 943 7.31 -3.39 -8.80
CA ALA A 943 7.63 -4.79 -8.59
C ALA A 943 8.62 -5.35 -9.64
N PHE A 944 8.59 -4.79 -10.86
CA PHE A 944 9.41 -5.21 -12.00
C PHE A 944 10.73 -4.43 -12.13
N ILE A 945 11.06 -3.60 -11.13
CA ILE A 945 12.36 -2.94 -11.06
C ILE A 945 13.46 -3.99 -10.81
N PRO A 946 13.40 -4.83 -9.74
CA PRO A 946 14.38 -5.88 -9.51
C PRO A 946 13.93 -7.28 -9.94
N LEU A 947 12.72 -7.46 -10.48
CA LEU A 947 12.16 -8.77 -10.83
C LEU A 947 11.67 -8.79 -12.28
N PHE A 948 11.76 -9.96 -12.91
CA PHE A 948 11.20 -10.20 -14.24
C PHE A 948 9.72 -10.60 -14.21
N THR A 949 9.29 -11.21 -13.11
CA THR A 949 7.92 -11.71 -12.89
C THR A 949 7.54 -11.46 -11.43
N ILE A 950 6.24 -11.54 -11.13
CA ILE A 950 5.78 -11.46 -9.74
C ILE A 950 6.32 -12.65 -8.95
N ARG A 951 6.88 -12.39 -7.76
CA ARG A 951 7.38 -13.40 -6.84
C ARG A 951 7.05 -13.04 -5.41
N TYR A 952 6.27 -13.88 -4.74
CA TYR A 952 6.00 -13.73 -3.32
C TYR A 952 7.15 -14.28 -2.47
N PRO A 953 7.54 -13.60 -1.37
CA PRO A 953 6.98 -12.36 -0.83
C PRO A 953 7.64 -11.07 -1.37
N TRP A 954 8.55 -11.16 -2.34
CA TRP A 954 9.40 -10.04 -2.79
C TRP A 954 8.64 -8.91 -3.49
N SER A 955 7.71 -9.23 -4.41
CA SER A 955 6.98 -8.19 -5.16
C SER A 955 6.18 -7.25 -4.25
N PRO A 956 5.36 -7.74 -3.28
CA PRO A 956 4.69 -6.86 -2.32
C PRO A 956 5.65 -6.03 -1.46
N VAL A 957 6.79 -6.59 -1.06
CA VAL A 957 7.82 -5.86 -0.27
C VAL A 957 8.40 -4.70 -1.08
N VAL A 958 8.68 -4.91 -2.36
CA VAL A 958 9.20 -3.86 -3.26
C VAL A 958 8.16 -2.75 -3.47
N ILE A 959 6.89 -3.12 -3.71
CA ILE A 959 5.79 -2.16 -3.85
C ILE A 959 5.61 -1.35 -2.55
N ALA A 960 5.68 -1.99 -1.38
CA ALA A 960 5.59 -1.29 -0.10
C ALA A 960 6.77 -0.33 0.13
N LEU A 961 8.00 -0.72 -0.26
CA LEU A 961 9.18 0.14 -0.18
C LEU A 961 9.12 1.34 -1.12
N ASN A 962 8.49 1.20 -2.29
CA ASN A 962 8.20 2.31 -3.20
C ASN A 962 7.08 3.20 -2.61
N THR A 963 5.91 2.63 -2.32
CA THR A 963 4.70 3.35 -1.89
C THR A 963 4.91 4.17 -0.62
N PHE A 964 5.60 3.60 0.38
CA PHE A 964 5.83 4.24 1.67
C PHE A 964 7.26 4.74 1.86
N ALA A 965 8.01 4.96 0.77
CA ALA A 965 9.43 5.34 0.80
C ALA A 965 9.73 6.51 1.77
N GLY A 966 8.93 7.57 1.71
CA GLY A 966 9.07 8.75 2.57
C GLY A 966 8.86 8.42 4.05
N GLN A 967 7.77 7.74 4.39
CA GLN A 967 7.47 7.38 5.77
C GLN A 967 8.44 6.35 6.36
N ILE A 968 8.90 5.39 5.56
CA ILE A 968 9.93 4.42 5.96
C ILE A 968 11.23 5.15 6.27
N LEU A 969 11.67 6.08 5.40
CA LEU A 969 12.87 6.88 5.66
C LEU A 969 12.73 7.75 6.91
N ALA A 970 11.56 8.34 7.13
CA ALA A 970 11.26 9.11 8.34
C ALA A 970 11.32 8.25 9.61
N ALA A 971 10.71 7.05 9.59
CA ALA A 971 10.71 6.10 10.70
C ALA A 971 12.13 5.65 11.08
N VAL A 972 12.94 5.32 10.08
CA VAL A 972 14.35 4.94 10.28
C VAL A 972 15.19 6.11 10.81
N ALA A 973 14.82 7.36 10.49
CA ALA A 973 15.46 8.58 10.98
C ALA A 973 15.03 8.99 12.40
N VAL A 974 14.01 8.37 13.01
CA VAL A 974 13.56 8.74 14.38
C VAL A 974 14.69 8.65 15.41
N PRO A 975 15.50 7.57 15.46
CA PRO A 975 16.61 7.55 16.41
C PRO A 975 17.70 8.58 16.09
N LEU A 976 17.84 8.98 14.81
CA LEU A 976 18.83 9.97 14.40
C LEU A 976 18.60 11.31 15.11
N VAL A 977 17.35 11.76 15.27
CA VAL A 977 17.07 13.06 15.94
C VAL A 977 17.41 13.06 17.43
N VAL A 978 17.47 11.88 18.05
CA VAL A 978 17.89 11.71 19.45
C VAL A 978 19.41 11.55 19.57
N LEU A 979 20.03 10.85 18.60
CA LEU A 979 21.46 10.50 18.59
C LEU A 979 22.36 11.57 17.93
N TRP A 980 21.78 12.57 17.25
CA TRP A 980 22.53 13.62 16.58
C TRP A 980 23.35 14.45 17.56
N LYS A 981 24.65 14.59 17.28
CA LYS A 981 25.63 15.31 18.14
C LYS A 981 25.65 14.82 19.58
N VAL A 982 25.49 13.51 19.74
CA VAL A 982 25.60 12.84 21.04
C VAL A 982 26.90 12.06 21.14
N GLY A 983 27.63 12.29 22.24
CA GLY A 983 28.84 11.55 22.59
C GLY A 983 28.58 10.12 23.08
N PRO A 984 29.63 9.29 23.21
CA PRO A 984 29.50 7.85 23.44
C PRO A 984 29.04 7.48 24.86
N LYS A 985 29.01 8.42 25.81
CA LYS A 985 28.75 8.12 27.23
C LYS A 985 27.38 8.56 27.74
N ARG A 986 26.50 9.04 26.85
CA ARG A 986 25.13 9.43 27.24
C ARG A 986 24.36 8.25 27.83
N LYS A 987 23.81 8.47 29.01
CA LYS A 987 22.91 7.59 29.78
C LYS A 987 21.46 7.71 29.24
N GLY A 988 20.64 6.66 29.35
CA GLY A 988 19.22 6.64 28.96
C GLY A 988 18.90 6.76 27.45
N LEU A 989 19.83 6.36 26.58
CA LEU A 989 19.66 6.49 25.12
C LEU A 989 18.51 5.65 24.56
N LEU A 990 18.37 4.41 25.03
CA LEU A 990 17.35 3.49 24.54
C LEU A 990 15.94 4.00 24.87
N GLU A 991 15.75 4.50 26.09
CA GLU A 991 14.50 5.04 26.59
C GLU A 991 14.15 6.34 25.85
N SER A 992 15.13 7.21 25.62
CA SER A 992 14.95 8.45 24.84
C SER A 992 14.52 8.15 23.41
N VAL A 993 15.14 7.16 22.76
CA VAL A 993 14.76 6.73 21.41
C VAL A 993 13.39 6.04 21.42
N SER A 994 13.10 5.18 22.39
CA SER A 994 11.79 4.54 22.51
C SER A 994 10.68 5.58 22.71
N ARG A 995 10.92 6.63 23.49
CA ARG A 995 9.98 7.75 23.64
C ARG A 995 9.79 8.52 22.34
N ALA A 996 10.87 8.83 21.63
CA ALA A 996 10.81 9.49 20.32
C ALA A 996 10.02 8.65 19.29
N LEU A 997 10.25 7.34 19.26
CA LEU A 997 9.47 6.38 18.47
C LEU A 997 8.00 6.37 18.91
N GLY A 998 7.75 6.43 20.22
CA GLY A 998 6.43 6.61 20.82
C GLY A 998 5.66 7.79 20.21
N ILE A 999 6.31 8.94 20.15
CA ILE A 999 5.71 10.19 19.64
C ILE A 999 5.48 10.09 18.13
N PHE A 1000 6.43 9.51 17.39
CA PHE A 1000 6.31 9.29 15.95
C PHE A 1000 5.14 8.35 15.61
N VAL A 1001 5.04 7.21 16.30
CA VAL A 1001 3.95 6.25 16.13
C VAL A 1001 2.63 6.86 16.57
N ALA A 1002 2.60 7.63 17.67
CA ALA A 1002 1.38 8.31 18.13
C ALA A 1002 0.81 9.26 17.08
N TYR A 1003 1.65 9.98 16.32
CA TYR A 1003 1.20 10.82 15.20
C TYR A 1003 0.40 9.99 14.17
N PHE A 1004 0.95 8.86 13.69
CA PHE A 1004 0.24 7.99 12.74
C PHE A 1004 -0.95 7.26 13.36
N ALA A 1005 -0.88 6.90 14.64
CA ALA A 1005 -1.97 6.24 15.36
C ALA A 1005 -3.17 7.18 15.53
N VAL A 1006 -2.93 8.48 15.78
CA VAL A 1006 -3.97 9.51 15.81
C VAL A 1006 -4.56 9.73 14.42
N GLU A 1007 -3.75 9.77 13.35
CA GLU A 1007 -4.28 9.85 11.97
C GLU A 1007 -5.13 8.63 11.61
N SER A 1008 -4.68 7.42 11.94
CA SER A 1008 -5.43 6.19 11.70
C SER A 1008 -6.75 6.19 12.48
N LEU A 1009 -6.72 6.56 13.76
CA LEU A 1009 -7.93 6.67 14.58
C LEU A 1009 -8.90 7.72 14.02
N ALA A 1010 -8.40 8.88 13.60
CA ALA A 1010 -9.21 9.94 13.04
C ALA A 1010 -9.85 9.50 11.71
N THR A 1011 -9.08 8.93 10.79
CA THR A 1011 -9.60 8.43 9.51
C THR A 1011 -10.58 7.27 9.70
N MET A 1012 -10.37 6.38 10.68
CA MET A 1012 -11.35 5.37 11.09
C MET A 1012 -12.66 6.01 11.57
N ALA A 1013 -12.57 6.98 12.49
CA ALA A 1013 -13.75 7.67 13.03
C ALA A 1013 -14.50 8.44 11.93
N TRP A 1014 -13.80 9.14 11.04
CA TRP A 1014 -14.40 9.90 9.96
C TRP A 1014 -14.95 9.01 8.85
N ALA A 1015 -14.24 7.96 8.42
CA ALA A 1015 -14.78 6.99 7.46
C ALA A 1015 -16.02 6.30 8.04
N GLY A 1016 -16.02 5.97 9.33
CA GLY A 1016 -17.17 5.41 10.01
C GLY A 1016 -18.33 6.41 10.13
N TRP A 1017 -18.06 7.67 10.43
CA TRP A 1017 -19.09 8.72 10.48
C TRP A 1017 -19.68 9.02 9.09
N LEU A 1018 -18.82 9.15 8.08
CA LEU A 1018 -19.13 9.49 6.70
C LEU A 1018 -19.40 8.26 5.83
N ARG A 1019 -19.68 7.10 6.42
CA ARG A 1019 -19.98 5.83 5.75
C ARG A 1019 -21.18 5.84 4.78
N ARG A 1020 -21.96 6.93 4.76
CA ARG A 1020 -23.07 7.14 3.81
C ARG A 1020 -22.85 8.35 2.89
N HIS A 1021 -21.66 8.95 2.94
CA HIS A 1021 -21.31 10.08 2.12
C HIS A 1021 -20.99 9.61 0.69
N LEU A 1022 -21.35 10.42 -0.31
CA LEU A 1022 -21.17 10.09 -1.73
C LEU A 1022 -19.70 9.77 -2.09
N MET A 1023 -18.76 10.49 -1.46
CA MET A 1023 -17.30 10.33 -1.64
C MET A 1023 -16.65 9.28 -0.72
N LEU A 1024 -17.42 8.35 -0.13
CA LEU A 1024 -16.85 7.33 0.77
C LEU A 1024 -15.76 6.52 0.06
N TYR A 1025 -16.07 5.95 -1.09
CA TYR A 1025 -15.18 5.03 -1.80
C TYR A 1025 -14.09 5.76 -2.59
N ARG A 1026 -14.31 7.00 -3.05
CA ARG A 1026 -13.27 7.82 -3.71
C ARG A 1026 -12.25 8.43 -2.75
N VAL A 1027 -12.68 8.86 -1.56
CA VAL A 1027 -11.86 9.71 -0.69
C VAL A 1027 -11.64 9.10 0.70
N PHE A 1028 -12.71 8.84 1.45
CA PHE A 1028 -12.60 8.54 2.88
C PHE A 1028 -12.09 7.12 3.16
N MET A 1029 -12.60 6.11 2.45
CA MET A 1029 -12.16 4.72 2.59
C MET A 1029 -10.69 4.56 2.15
N PRO A 1030 -10.25 4.99 0.95
CA PRO A 1030 -8.85 4.86 0.56
C PRO A 1030 -7.89 5.58 1.51
N ARG A 1031 -8.27 6.75 2.04
CA ARG A 1031 -7.45 7.46 3.05
C ARG A 1031 -7.36 6.70 4.36
N PHE A 1032 -8.45 6.10 4.83
CA PHE A 1032 -8.44 5.20 5.98
C PHE A 1032 -7.54 3.98 5.74
N MET A 1033 -7.72 3.28 4.61
CA MET A 1033 -6.90 2.10 4.28
C MET A 1033 -5.41 2.44 4.24
N THR A 1034 -5.07 3.58 3.61
CA THR A 1034 -3.69 4.10 3.59
C THR A 1034 -3.18 4.37 5.00
N ALA A 1035 -3.96 5.04 5.85
CA ALA A 1035 -3.59 5.34 7.24
C ALA A 1035 -3.34 4.07 8.07
N ALA A 1036 -4.23 3.09 7.94
CA ALA A 1036 -4.18 1.83 8.67
C ALA A 1036 -2.95 1.02 8.28
N ILE A 1037 -2.70 0.84 6.97
CA ILE A 1037 -1.51 0.15 6.47
C ILE A 1037 -0.25 0.91 6.88
N LEU A 1038 -0.25 2.24 6.76
CA LEU A 1038 0.89 3.07 7.09
C LEU A 1038 1.28 2.97 8.58
N LEU A 1039 0.30 2.95 9.50
CA LEU A 1039 0.56 2.74 10.92
C LEU A 1039 1.29 1.42 11.15
N LEU A 1040 0.82 0.33 10.53
CA LEU A 1040 1.45 -0.98 10.64
C LEU A 1040 2.84 -1.01 10.02
N VAL A 1041 3.05 -0.35 8.88
CA VAL A 1041 4.38 -0.21 8.24
C VAL A 1041 5.34 0.52 9.18
N VAL A 1042 4.91 1.62 9.79
CA VAL A 1042 5.72 2.39 10.73
C VAL A 1042 6.05 1.59 11.99
N ASP A 1043 5.10 0.83 12.55
CA ASP A 1043 5.35 -0.08 13.68
C ASP A 1043 6.39 -1.14 13.32
N VAL A 1044 6.21 -1.81 12.17
CA VAL A 1044 7.12 -2.87 11.70
C VAL A 1044 8.51 -2.31 11.44
N VAL A 1045 8.65 -1.14 10.80
CA VAL A 1045 9.95 -0.49 10.58
C VAL A 1045 10.58 -0.05 11.90
N GLY A 1046 9.78 0.45 12.85
CA GLY A 1046 10.23 0.76 14.21
C GLY A 1046 10.84 -0.46 14.91
N ILE A 1047 10.14 -1.59 14.86
CA ILE A 1047 10.52 -2.84 15.53
C ILE A 1047 11.67 -3.57 14.83
N LEU A 1048 11.67 -3.64 13.50
CA LEU A 1048 12.61 -4.46 12.72
C LEU A 1048 13.83 -3.68 12.21
N VAL A 1049 13.77 -2.34 12.13
CA VAL A 1049 14.86 -1.52 11.60
C VAL A 1049 15.37 -0.51 12.62
N ALA A 1050 14.51 0.34 13.17
CA ALA A 1050 14.94 1.42 14.06
C ALA A 1050 15.51 0.89 15.40
N LEU A 1051 14.78 0.03 16.12
CA LEU A 1051 15.23 -0.54 17.41
C LEU A 1051 16.46 -1.46 17.26
N PRO A 1052 16.56 -2.36 16.27
CA PRO A 1052 17.78 -3.12 16.01
C PRO A 1052 18.94 -2.23 15.55
N GLY A 1053 18.63 -1.16 14.82
CA GLY A 1053 19.59 -0.12 14.44
C GLY A 1053 20.24 0.54 15.65
N VAL A 1054 19.42 0.93 16.63
CA VAL A 1054 19.87 1.49 17.92
C VAL A 1054 20.70 0.49 18.69
N ARG A 1055 20.25 -0.77 18.78
CA ARG A 1055 21.02 -1.85 19.45
C ARG A 1055 22.41 -2.00 18.83
N SER A 1056 22.48 -2.10 17.51
CA SER A 1056 23.74 -2.25 16.79
C SER A 1056 24.65 -1.04 16.97
N ASN A 1057 24.07 0.16 17.00
CA ASN A 1057 24.79 1.39 17.28
C ASN A 1057 25.37 1.41 18.70
N THR A 1058 24.56 1.16 19.72
CA THR A 1058 25.00 1.14 21.11
C THR A 1058 26.03 0.05 21.38
N LEU A 1059 25.88 -1.14 20.80
CA LEU A 1059 26.87 -2.23 20.90
C LEU A 1059 28.24 -1.78 20.39
N ALA A 1060 28.30 -1.24 19.16
CA ALA A 1060 29.56 -0.83 18.55
C ALA A 1060 30.22 0.36 19.27
N ILE A 1061 29.42 1.31 19.78
CA ILE A 1061 29.94 2.41 20.61
C ILE A 1061 30.47 1.88 21.96
N GLY A 1062 29.72 0.99 22.60
CA GLY A 1062 30.06 0.38 23.90
C GLY A 1062 31.31 -0.49 23.84
N GLU A 1063 31.57 -1.18 22.73
CA GLU A 1063 32.79 -1.97 22.52
C GLU A 1063 34.06 -1.11 22.45
N VAL A 1064 33.97 0.11 21.91
CA VAL A 1064 35.14 1.00 21.75
C VAL A 1064 35.35 1.91 22.96
N PHE A 1065 34.26 2.49 23.51
CA PHE A 1065 34.34 3.48 24.59
C PHE A 1065 33.98 2.91 25.97
N GLY A 1066 33.52 1.66 26.05
CA GLY A 1066 32.98 1.03 27.25
C GLY A 1066 31.52 1.40 27.50
N TRP A 1067 30.79 0.55 28.21
CA TRP A 1067 29.35 0.69 28.48
C TRP A 1067 29.03 1.80 29.48
N SER A 1068 28.09 2.70 29.13
CA SER A 1068 27.59 3.76 30.01
C SER A 1068 26.60 3.23 31.06
N GLU A 1069 25.81 2.22 30.71
CA GLU A 1069 24.77 1.60 31.55
C GLU A 1069 24.59 0.11 31.27
#